data_AF-A0A1X6NTF2-F1
#
_entry.id   AF-A0A1X6NTF2-F1
#
_cell.length_a   1.000
_cell.length_b   1.000
_cell.length_c   1.000
_cell.angle_alpha   90.00
_cell.angle_beta   90.00
_cell.angle_gamma   90.00
#
_symmetry.space_group_name_H-M   'P 1'
#
loop_
_entity.id
_entity.type
_entity.pdbx_description
1 polymer ?
#
loop_
_entity_poly.entity_id
_entity_poly.type
_entity_poly.pdbx_seq_one_letter_code
_entity_poly.pdbx_strand_id
1 'polypeptide(L)'
;MQKKDDTGRVLVFTRSFCDSLVSFVYHSRSSYAVATSFLSSIGGNLGFSRQSIVDLVRLFTACSVPSPDLFSCPICGDNPDYIVIDGQALGFRRRLGMCVSHPSIHLPRMNLNTNQFAVLRQPSMRAAIRKAVRDREGFNKTQEDAIYRLMNEHTTLPPRRRTKVSWAKLKLLNAAATIFFSFFKYSSDGAPGQSSGGGGQRTANGGMQGDDVNTDSLPSSPAASGADTHEESTDGGSIVLSGSENGEMGNEGPVNGAQDRRRGGGVSSARSRTRASRAAAQPKKPWHSRTGVCSPYFTKFGPTSTQWAAIRPFVLDMLGDPVVGLFQGHKLEPIKDFATKLQSDEPNLWVGASSESNTVGFIANFLARVGRLLKTDSRLRKAVGVVLQFAVQVEGLADAAFTVAARKAAKEGQTTTQEYCKKWGGDSSSEMYEAWVKTDPSFSRHDIDSPFVSFEYFGFLRRVRPAIVLPRAAPPTGRTRRPLWRRGKCSQAVSEDKLDRCSKAFPRHKDLTAGVFNVVCPHVVTLGFRVMFEAESVADALSVILERFPKLPKVVFYDVACKIDRNALQRVRTIMSRHGVWFCLERVHAKGHTCSAIYYPDESLAVTNGVPTQAAEVQHSVSVKFRGHLAYMSPASFMVHRIAQLAFMNLSAAYKLHPDAKAENEDVRLNEFYFNYRNTKCQRTSCACKNSKESAKELSLQAMAGGALTKGDNEEEGMGGRQQVGNLADGGVEPVRRTGQAREGAISSGRR
;
A
#
# COMPACT_ATOMS: atom_id res chain seq x y z
N MET A 1 -26.17 34.13 0.03
CA MET A 1 -25.10 34.84 0.79
C MET A 1 -25.13 36.31 0.43
N GLN A 2 -24.76 37.17 1.36
CA GLN A 2 -24.79 38.64 1.21
C GLN A 2 -23.37 39.20 1.25
N LYS A 3 -23.00 40.03 0.26
CA LYS A 3 -21.76 40.82 0.29
C LYS A 3 -22.11 42.30 0.14
N LYS A 4 -21.65 43.15 1.06
CA LYS A 4 -21.72 44.61 0.88
C LYS A 4 -20.58 45.06 -0.04
N ASP A 5 -20.88 45.84 -1.07
CA ASP A 5 -19.88 46.55 -1.85
C ASP A 5 -19.44 47.84 -1.13
N ASP A 6 -18.43 48.51 -1.66
CA ASP A 6 -17.83 49.72 -1.06
C ASP A 6 -18.82 50.92 -1.07
N THR A 7 -19.96 50.77 -1.75
CA THR A 7 -21.07 51.73 -1.77
C THR A 7 -22.22 51.35 -0.83
N GLY A 8 -22.08 50.25 -0.09
CA GLY A 8 -23.09 49.74 0.86
C GLY A 8 -24.17 48.85 0.24
N ARG A 9 -24.13 48.57 -1.08
CA ARG A 9 -25.11 47.71 -1.76
C ARG A 9 -24.85 46.25 -1.44
N VAL A 10 -25.92 45.48 -1.26
CA VAL A 10 -25.82 44.04 -0.94
C VAL A 10 -25.98 43.21 -2.20
N LEU A 11 -24.94 42.49 -2.59
CA LEU A 11 -25.00 41.43 -3.60
C LEU A 11 -25.55 40.15 -2.98
N VAL A 12 -26.66 39.66 -3.53
CA VAL A 12 -27.32 38.42 -3.11
C VAL A 12 -27.12 37.35 -4.17
N PHE A 13 -26.41 36.28 -3.80
CA PHE A 13 -26.22 35.13 -4.68
C PHE A 13 -27.31 34.09 -4.48
N THR A 14 -27.91 33.63 -5.59
CA THR A 14 -28.88 32.53 -5.60
C THR A 14 -28.19 31.19 -5.38
N ARG A 15 -28.94 30.22 -4.87
CA ARG A 15 -28.46 28.83 -4.69
C ARG A 15 -28.02 28.21 -6.01
N SER A 16 -28.81 28.40 -7.07
CA SER A 16 -28.54 27.87 -8.42
C SER A 16 -27.22 28.37 -8.99
N PHE A 17 -26.89 29.65 -8.77
CA PHE A 17 -25.60 30.21 -9.16
C PHE A 17 -24.45 29.52 -8.43
N CYS A 18 -24.56 29.37 -7.10
CA CYS A 18 -23.54 28.69 -6.30
C CYS A 18 -23.37 27.21 -6.67
N ASP A 19 -24.47 26.49 -6.92
CA ASP A 19 -24.43 25.09 -7.37
C ASP A 19 -23.75 24.98 -8.74
N SER A 20 -24.05 25.89 -9.68
CA SER A 20 -23.42 25.93 -11.00
C SER A 20 -21.91 26.19 -10.91
N LEU A 21 -21.51 27.08 -10.01
CA LEU A 21 -20.11 27.44 -9.77
C LEU A 21 -19.31 26.30 -9.14
N VAL A 22 -19.89 25.63 -8.14
CA VAL A 22 -19.32 24.40 -7.53
C VAL A 22 -19.22 23.29 -8.56
N SER A 23 -20.30 23.06 -9.32
CA SER A 23 -20.34 22.05 -10.36
C SER A 23 -19.27 22.31 -11.42
N PHE A 24 -19.13 23.56 -11.88
CA PHE A 24 -18.07 23.96 -12.79
C PHE A 24 -16.70 23.55 -12.24
N VAL A 25 -16.36 23.90 -11.00
CA VAL A 25 -15.04 23.58 -10.44
C VAL A 25 -14.80 22.08 -10.30
N TYR A 26 -15.74 21.31 -9.74
CA TYR A 26 -15.51 19.89 -9.48
C TYR A 26 -15.64 19.01 -10.74
N HIS A 27 -16.62 19.26 -11.63
CA HIS A 27 -16.81 18.48 -12.85
C HIS A 27 -15.79 18.83 -13.94
N SER A 28 -15.49 20.12 -14.16
CA SER A 28 -14.45 20.52 -15.11
C SER A 28 -13.03 20.31 -14.58
N ARG A 29 -12.89 19.92 -13.29
CA ARG A 29 -11.62 19.71 -12.60
C ARG A 29 -10.71 20.95 -12.66
N SER A 30 -11.32 22.11 -12.44
CA SER A 30 -10.71 23.43 -12.63
C SER A 30 -10.47 24.15 -11.30
N SER A 31 -10.19 25.44 -11.35
CA SER A 31 -9.93 26.29 -10.18
C SER A 31 -10.91 27.46 -10.11
N TYR A 32 -11.06 28.04 -8.91
CA TYR A 32 -11.86 29.25 -8.74
C TYR A 32 -11.33 30.45 -9.52
N ALA A 33 -10.03 30.49 -9.83
CA ALA A 33 -9.45 31.54 -10.67
C ALA A 33 -10.00 31.45 -12.11
N VAL A 34 -10.05 30.25 -12.67
CA VAL A 34 -10.61 30.00 -14.01
C VAL A 34 -12.11 30.26 -14.00
N ALA A 35 -12.84 29.82 -12.97
CA ALA A 35 -14.26 30.09 -12.84
C ALA A 35 -14.55 31.60 -12.77
N THR A 36 -13.73 32.37 -12.05
CA THR A 36 -13.84 33.83 -12.00
C THR A 36 -13.60 34.44 -13.37
N SER A 37 -12.52 34.04 -14.06
CA SER A 37 -12.19 34.55 -15.40
C SER A 37 -13.30 34.28 -16.42
N PHE A 38 -13.90 33.09 -16.39
CA PHE A 38 -15.05 32.74 -17.23
C PHE A 38 -16.29 33.60 -16.90
N LEU A 39 -16.59 33.82 -15.62
CA LEU A 39 -17.69 34.71 -15.23
C LEU A 39 -17.44 36.16 -15.67
N SER A 40 -16.19 36.63 -15.59
CA SER A 40 -15.78 37.95 -16.08
C SER A 40 -15.90 38.08 -17.60
N SER A 41 -15.68 37.01 -18.37
CA SER A 41 -15.84 37.05 -19.82
C SER A 41 -17.30 37.08 -20.28
N ILE A 42 -18.22 36.55 -19.47
CA ILE A 42 -19.67 36.55 -19.76
C ILE A 42 -20.33 37.83 -19.27
N GLY A 43 -19.93 38.30 -18.09
CA GLY A 43 -20.57 39.42 -17.40
C GLY A 43 -19.75 40.70 -17.52
N GLY A 44 -19.92 41.42 -18.63
CA GLY A 44 -19.14 42.62 -18.98
C GLY A 44 -19.18 43.80 -17.99
N ASN A 45 -19.86 43.71 -16.84
CA ASN A 45 -19.93 44.78 -15.82
C ASN A 45 -20.12 44.27 -14.37
N LEU A 46 -19.94 42.97 -14.08
CA LEU A 46 -20.28 42.41 -12.76
C LEU A 46 -19.22 42.66 -11.66
N GLY A 47 -18.03 43.17 -12.00
CA GLY A 47 -17.03 43.60 -11.01
C GLY A 47 -16.58 42.54 -10.01
N PHE A 48 -16.75 41.24 -10.33
CA PHE A 48 -16.43 40.18 -9.38
C PHE A 48 -14.92 40.06 -9.19
N SER A 49 -14.44 40.35 -7.99
CA SER A 49 -13.06 40.00 -7.63
C SER A 49 -12.95 38.48 -7.43
N ARG A 50 -11.80 37.92 -7.83
CA ARG A 50 -11.44 36.51 -7.55
C ARG A 50 -11.64 36.14 -6.08
N GLN A 51 -11.30 37.05 -5.17
CA GLN A 51 -11.44 36.83 -3.74
C GLN A 51 -12.92 36.65 -3.33
N SER A 52 -13.83 37.42 -3.93
CA SER A 52 -15.27 37.32 -3.66
C SER A 52 -15.85 35.98 -4.08
N ILE A 53 -15.45 35.49 -5.26
CA ILE A 53 -15.86 34.18 -5.79
C ILE A 53 -15.28 33.05 -4.93
N VAL A 54 -14.01 33.13 -4.54
CA VAL A 54 -13.37 32.16 -3.65
C VAL A 54 -14.08 32.11 -2.29
N ASP A 55 -14.38 33.26 -1.68
CA ASP A 55 -15.06 33.32 -0.39
C ASP A 55 -16.50 32.80 -0.47
N LEU A 56 -17.24 33.17 -1.53
CA LEU A 56 -18.58 32.65 -1.81
C LEU A 56 -18.58 31.12 -1.88
N VAL A 57 -17.71 30.54 -2.71
CA VAL A 57 -17.68 29.08 -2.87
C VAL A 57 -17.17 28.39 -1.62
N ARG A 58 -16.20 28.98 -0.92
CA ARG A 58 -15.69 28.43 0.35
C ARG A 58 -16.81 28.29 1.37
N LEU A 59 -17.56 29.37 1.60
CA LEU A 59 -18.69 29.37 2.51
C LEU A 59 -19.79 28.40 2.06
N PHE A 60 -19.99 28.29 0.74
CA PHE A 60 -21.09 27.51 0.19
C PHE A 60 -20.82 26.02 0.24
N THR A 61 -19.58 25.63 -0.08
CA THR A 61 -19.10 24.27 0.07
C THR A 61 -19.11 23.86 1.54
N ALA A 62 -18.81 24.78 2.47
CA ALA A 62 -18.91 24.51 3.91
C ALA A 62 -20.35 24.25 4.39
N CYS A 63 -21.36 24.79 3.69
CA CYS A 63 -22.76 24.45 3.92
C CYS A 63 -23.19 23.11 3.29
N SER A 64 -22.35 22.51 2.44
CA SER A 64 -22.64 21.24 1.79
C SER A 64 -22.11 20.11 2.67
N VAL A 65 -23.02 19.26 3.15
CA VAL A 65 -22.67 18.07 3.94
C VAL A 65 -22.95 16.84 3.07
N PRO A 66 -21.90 16.26 2.42
CA PRO A 66 -22.08 15.02 1.67
C PRO A 66 -22.54 13.90 2.60
N SER A 67 -23.39 13.03 2.09
CA SER A 67 -23.88 11.92 2.90
C SER A 67 -22.76 10.87 3.12
N PRO A 68 -22.61 10.35 4.35
CA PRO A 68 -21.59 9.36 4.68
C PRO A 68 -21.57 8.12 3.79
N ASP A 69 -22.73 7.69 3.29
CA ASP A 69 -22.88 6.51 2.41
C ASP A 69 -22.15 6.64 1.08
N LEU A 70 -21.84 7.87 0.63
CA LEU A 70 -20.99 8.09 -0.55
C LEU A 70 -19.57 7.55 -0.37
N PHE A 71 -19.13 7.31 0.86
CA PHE A 71 -17.83 6.73 1.19
C PHE A 71 -17.92 5.22 1.44
N SER A 72 -19.07 4.61 1.10
CA SER A 72 -19.23 3.15 1.03
C SER A 72 -19.39 2.70 -0.42
N CYS A 73 -18.67 1.64 -0.76
CA CYS A 73 -18.73 1.02 -2.07
C CYS A 73 -20.00 0.16 -2.17
N PRO A 74 -20.83 0.30 -3.21
CA PRO A 74 -22.07 -0.47 -3.33
C PRO A 74 -21.83 -1.98 -3.52
N ILE A 75 -20.60 -2.36 -3.92
CA ILE A 75 -20.20 -3.76 -4.12
C ILE A 75 -19.47 -4.31 -2.87
N CYS A 76 -18.59 -3.51 -2.25
CA CYS A 76 -17.75 -3.99 -1.15
C CYS A 76 -18.36 -3.80 0.25
N GLY A 77 -19.24 -2.80 0.41
CA GLY A 77 -19.66 -2.33 1.73
C GLY A 77 -18.46 -1.99 2.63
N ASP A 78 -18.52 -2.48 3.86
CA ASP A 78 -17.65 -2.04 4.98
C ASP A 78 -16.45 -2.95 5.18
N ASN A 79 -16.49 -4.13 4.55
CA ASN A 79 -15.47 -5.17 4.67
C ASN A 79 -14.96 -5.53 3.26
N PRO A 80 -14.31 -4.58 2.56
CA PRO A 80 -13.71 -4.88 1.26
C PRO A 80 -12.63 -5.97 1.41
N ASP A 81 -12.69 -6.99 0.56
CA ASP A 81 -11.63 -8.01 0.49
C ASP A 81 -10.28 -7.40 0.06
N TYR A 82 -10.32 -6.29 -0.68
CA TYR A 82 -9.15 -5.64 -1.26
C TYR A 82 -9.21 -4.13 -1.01
N ILE A 83 -8.09 -3.55 -0.62
CA ILE A 83 -7.91 -2.10 -0.57
C ILE A 83 -6.60 -1.70 -1.23
N VAL A 84 -6.58 -0.50 -1.78
CA VAL A 84 -5.39 0.19 -2.28
C VAL A 84 -5.17 1.42 -1.41
N ILE A 85 -3.95 1.56 -0.95
CA ILE A 85 -3.49 2.66 -0.13
C ILE A 85 -2.49 3.47 -0.96
N ASP A 86 -2.68 4.78 -1.00
CA ASP A 86 -1.81 5.69 -1.74
C ASP A 86 -1.62 7.04 -1.05
N GLY A 87 -0.37 7.48 -1.01
CA GLY A 87 0.07 8.76 -0.49
C GLY A 87 0.10 9.83 -1.59
N GLN A 88 -0.73 10.85 -1.45
CA GLN A 88 -0.87 11.91 -2.45
C GLN A 88 -0.32 13.22 -1.96
N ALA A 89 0.46 13.90 -2.81
CA ALA A 89 1.03 15.21 -2.53
C ALA A 89 0.00 16.35 -2.69
N LEU A 90 -1.08 16.26 -1.91
CA LEU A 90 -2.10 17.30 -1.71
C LEU A 90 -2.02 17.76 -0.27
N GLY A 91 -1.82 19.06 -0.07
CA GLY A 91 -1.62 19.60 1.26
C GLY A 91 -1.92 21.08 1.31
N PHE A 92 -1.93 21.63 2.51
CA PHE A 92 -2.15 23.05 2.78
C PHE A 92 -0.99 23.61 3.62
N ARG A 93 -0.88 24.93 3.69
CA ARG A 93 0.17 25.58 4.50
C ARG A 93 -0.07 25.37 5.99
N ARG A 94 0.95 24.87 6.69
CA ARG A 94 0.91 24.71 8.14
C ARG A 94 0.83 26.09 8.81
N ARG A 95 -0.05 26.23 9.80
CA ARG A 95 -0.17 27.46 10.62
C ARG A 95 0.38 27.22 12.02
N LEU A 96 0.97 28.27 12.61
CA LEU A 96 1.42 28.24 14.01
C LEU A 96 0.20 27.99 14.93
N GLY A 97 0.35 27.16 15.96
CA GLY A 97 -0.73 26.88 16.93
C GLY A 97 -1.78 25.86 16.49
N MET A 98 -1.59 25.17 15.35
CA MET A 98 -2.47 24.05 15.00
C MET A 98 -2.27 22.85 15.94
N CYS A 99 -3.31 22.52 16.72
CA CYS A 99 -3.34 21.32 17.55
C CYS A 99 -4.05 20.20 16.78
N VAL A 100 -3.29 19.20 16.32
CA VAL A 100 -3.82 18.00 15.71
C VAL A 100 -3.91 16.92 16.78
N SER A 101 -5.11 16.41 17.06
CA SER A 101 -5.32 15.38 18.08
C SER A 101 -5.50 14.02 17.41
N HIS A 102 -4.57 13.11 17.69
CA HIS A 102 -4.67 11.68 17.35
C HIS A 102 -4.27 10.86 18.58
N PRO A 103 -5.18 10.72 19.57
CA PRO A 103 -4.90 9.84 20.70
C PRO A 103 -4.61 8.44 20.17
N SER A 104 -3.52 7.86 20.62
CA SER A 104 -2.95 6.66 20.03
C SER A 104 -2.16 5.87 21.06
N ILE A 105 -2.18 4.55 20.92
CA ILE A 105 -1.51 3.62 21.81
C ILE A 105 -0.14 3.31 21.25
N HIS A 106 0.90 3.52 22.06
CA HIS A 106 2.24 3.11 21.67
C HIS A 106 2.37 1.58 21.78
N LEU A 107 2.52 0.91 20.64
CA LEU A 107 2.85 -0.51 20.58
C LEU A 107 4.34 -0.67 20.28
N PRO A 108 5.21 -1.00 21.25
CA PRO A 108 6.65 -1.15 21.01
C PRO A 108 6.98 -2.31 20.05
N ARG A 109 8.19 -2.31 19.51
CA ARG A 109 8.68 -3.44 18.69
C ARG A 109 8.96 -4.64 19.58
N MET A 110 8.50 -5.82 19.17
CA MET A 110 8.80 -7.09 19.85
C MET A 110 10.20 -7.64 19.53
N ASN A 111 11.00 -6.93 18.72
CA ASN A 111 12.38 -7.28 18.34
C ASN A 111 12.55 -8.72 17.83
N LEU A 112 11.58 -9.21 17.05
CA LEU A 112 11.65 -10.53 16.46
C LEU A 112 12.86 -10.63 15.53
N ASN A 113 13.61 -11.70 15.70
CA ASN A 113 14.76 -11.98 14.85
C ASN A 113 14.30 -12.54 13.49
N THR A 114 14.16 -11.66 12.50
CA THR A 114 13.71 -12.00 11.14
C THR A 114 14.59 -13.05 10.44
N ASN A 115 15.82 -13.25 10.91
CA ASN A 115 16.70 -14.31 10.41
C ASN A 115 16.18 -15.71 10.72
N GLN A 116 15.36 -15.88 11.76
CA GLN A 116 14.75 -17.17 12.10
C GLN A 116 13.69 -17.59 11.10
N PHE A 117 13.16 -16.63 10.33
CA PHE A 117 12.13 -16.82 9.31
C PHE A 117 12.70 -16.95 7.89
N ALA A 118 14.02 -17.08 7.77
CA ALA A 118 14.69 -17.30 6.50
C ALA A 118 15.25 -18.72 6.43
N VAL A 119 15.23 -19.30 5.23
CA VAL A 119 15.81 -20.62 4.95
C VAL A 119 17.29 -20.63 5.33
N LEU A 120 18.03 -19.62 4.85
CA LEU A 120 19.39 -19.35 5.27
C LEU A 120 19.39 -18.30 6.37
N ARG A 121 19.64 -18.73 7.61
CA ARG A 121 19.59 -17.85 8.78
C ARG A 121 20.67 -16.76 8.75
N GLN A 122 21.84 -17.03 8.18
CA GLN A 122 22.94 -16.06 8.15
C GLN A 122 22.67 -14.95 7.11
N PRO A 123 22.62 -13.66 7.52
CA PRO A 123 22.41 -12.54 6.60
C PRO A 123 23.49 -12.42 5.51
N SER A 124 24.74 -12.76 5.84
CA SER A 124 25.88 -12.74 4.92
C SER A 124 25.71 -13.74 3.77
N MET A 125 25.28 -14.97 4.06
CA MET A 125 24.98 -15.98 3.04
C MET A 125 23.85 -15.51 2.12
N ARG A 126 22.77 -14.98 2.69
CA ARG A 126 21.67 -14.40 1.89
C ARG A 126 22.14 -13.26 1.00
N ALA A 127 22.97 -12.35 1.53
CA ALA A 127 23.53 -11.25 0.76
C ALA A 127 24.43 -11.74 -0.38
N ALA A 128 25.23 -12.79 -0.15
CA ALA A 128 26.06 -13.40 -1.17
C ALA A 128 25.23 -14.04 -2.29
N ILE A 129 24.19 -14.82 -1.94
CA ILE A 129 23.26 -15.40 -2.94
C ILE A 129 22.58 -14.30 -3.76
N ARG A 130 22.06 -13.25 -3.10
CA ARG A 130 21.44 -12.11 -3.81
C ARG A 130 22.41 -11.48 -4.80
N LYS A 131 23.67 -11.26 -4.38
CA LYS A 131 24.70 -10.70 -5.24
C LYS A 131 25.02 -11.65 -6.41
N ALA A 132 25.13 -12.95 -6.17
CA ALA A 132 25.36 -13.96 -7.21
C ALA A 132 24.28 -13.97 -8.30
N VAL A 133 23.00 -13.84 -7.89
CA VAL A 133 21.84 -13.94 -8.77
C VAL A 133 21.54 -12.64 -9.53
N ARG A 134 21.80 -11.48 -8.91
CA ARG A 134 21.45 -10.15 -9.46
C ARG A 134 22.60 -9.47 -10.17
N ASP A 135 23.81 -9.56 -9.61
CA ASP A 135 24.93 -8.69 -9.96
C ASP A 135 26.13 -9.49 -10.48
N ARG A 136 26.88 -8.88 -11.39
CA ARG A 136 28.15 -9.40 -11.89
C ARG A 136 29.36 -9.01 -11.04
N GLU A 137 29.17 -8.16 -10.04
CA GLU A 137 30.27 -7.69 -9.20
C GLU A 137 30.87 -8.84 -8.38
N GLY A 138 32.21 -8.85 -8.27
CA GLY A 138 32.93 -9.75 -7.39
C GLY A 138 32.39 -9.71 -5.97
N PHE A 139 32.50 -10.83 -5.26
CA PHE A 139 32.17 -10.86 -3.85
C PHE A 139 33.17 -10.02 -3.05
N ASN A 140 32.73 -9.51 -1.89
CA ASN A 140 33.68 -9.08 -0.88
C ASN A 140 34.12 -10.30 -0.04
N LYS A 141 35.19 -10.18 0.75
CA LYS A 141 35.71 -11.28 1.58
C LYS A 141 34.63 -11.96 2.43
N THR A 142 33.77 -11.18 3.09
CA THR A 142 32.67 -11.71 3.91
C THR A 142 31.66 -12.54 3.10
N GLN A 143 31.41 -12.16 1.85
CA GLN A 143 30.53 -12.91 0.93
C GLN A 143 31.23 -14.16 0.41
N GLU A 144 32.53 -14.11 0.11
CA GLU A 144 33.34 -15.28 -0.28
C GLU A 144 33.35 -16.31 0.84
N ASP A 145 33.65 -15.90 2.07
CA ASP A 145 33.60 -16.76 3.27
C ASP A 145 32.22 -17.37 3.52
N ALA A 146 31.15 -16.62 3.19
CA ALA A 146 29.78 -17.11 3.34
C ALA A 146 29.45 -18.20 2.30
N ILE A 147 29.87 -18.03 1.05
CA ILE A 147 29.69 -19.04 0.00
C ILE A 147 30.59 -20.25 0.26
N TYR A 148 31.83 -20.05 0.71
CA TYR A 148 32.72 -21.14 1.12
C TYR A 148 32.09 -21.98 2.23
N ARG A 149 31.55 -21.35 3.28
CA ARG A 149 30.82 -22.07 4.34
C ARG A 149 29.62 -22.83 3.80
N LEU A 150 28.85 -22.23 2.89
CA LEU A 150 27.71 -22.92 2.27
C LEU A 150 28.16 -24.13 1.44
N MET A 151 29.30 -24.02 0.74
CA MET A 151 29.89 -25.12 -0.04
C MET A 151 30.40 -26.23 0.87
N ASN A 152 31.07 -25.90 1.97
CA ASN A 152 31.55 -26.89 2.94
C ASN A 152 30.37 -27.69 3.54
N GLU A 153 29.25 -27.03 3.84
CA GLU A 153 28.02 -27.68 4.32
C GLU A 153 27.30 -28.51 3.24
N HIS A 154 27.58 -28.25 1.96
CA HIS A 154 27.06 -29.03 0.85
C HIS A 154 27.77 -30.38 0.68
N THR A 155 29.09 -30.38 0.95
CA THR A 155 29.99 -31.52 0.76
C THR A 155 30.21 -32.35 2.02
N THR A 156 30.05 -31.76 3.21
CA THR A 156 30.25 -32.46 4.49
C THR A 156 29.11 -33.44 4.80
N LEU A 157 29.49 -34.63 5.28
CA LEU A 157 28.54 -35.62 5.78
C LEU A 157 28.02 -35.23 7.16
N PRO A 158 26.72 -35.41 7.46
CA PRO A 158 26.17 -35.12 8.78
C PRO A 158 26.87 -35.96 9.88
N PRO A 159 27.35 -35.36 10.99
CA PRO A 159 27.94 -36.12 12.09
C PRO A 159 26.89 -36.96 12.84
N ARG A 160 27.33 -38.12 13.39
CA ARG A 160 26.47 -39.20 13.94
C ARG A 160 25.62 -38.87 15.17
N ARG A 161 26.00 -37.89 16.01
CA ARG A 161 25.25 -37.53 17.24
C ARG A 161 24.88 -36.05 17.25
N ARG A 162 23.58 -35.74 17.15
CA ARG A 162 23.03 -34.38 17.24
C ARG A 162 21.62 -34.36 17.83
N THR A 163 21.25 -33.24 18.44
CA THR A 163 19.87 -32.96 18.86
C THR A 163 18.94 -32.77 17.66
N LYS A 164 17.64 -33.08 17.80
CA LYS A 164 16.62 -32.92 16.73
C LYS A 164 16.64 -31.52 16.10
N VAL A 165 16.82 -30.48 16.91
CA VAL A 165 16.86 -29.06 16.47
C VAL A 165 18.10 -28.76 15.62
N SER A 166 19.26 -29.31 15.98
CA SER A 166 20.49 -29.16 15.19
C SER A 166 20.40 -29.89 13.85
N TRP A 167 19.73 -31.05 13.85
CA TRP A 167 19.46 -31.84 12.64
C TRP A 167 18.55 -31.10 11.64
N ALA A 168 17.46 -30.49 12.11
CA ALA A 168 16.55 -29.73 11.25
C ALA A 168 17.23 -28.51 10.60
N LYS A 169 18.07 -27.79 11.34
CA LYS A 169 18.85 -26.66 10.81
C LYS A 169 19.83 -27.09 9.73
N LEU A 170 20.54 -28.20 9.97
CA LEU A 170 21.48 -28.75 8.99
C LEU A 170 20.75 -29.23 7.73
N LYS A 171 19.63 -29.94 7.89
CA LYS A 171 18.80 -30.41 6.76
C LYS A 171 18.39 -29.24 5.87
N LEU A 172 17.93 -28.14 6.47
CA LEU A 172 17.52 -26.93 5.75
C LEU A 172 18.70 -26.25 5.04
N LEU A 173 19.86 -26.15 5.71
CA LEU A 173 21.07 -25.57 5.14
C LEU A 173 21.59 -26.40 3.96
N ASN A 174 21.64 -27.72 4.09
CA ASN A 174 22.07 -28.62 3.02
C ASN A 174 21.09 -28.60 1.83
N ALA A 175 19.79 -28.50 2.08
CA ALA A 175 18.78 -28.33 1.04
C ALA A 175 18.99 -27.00 0.28
N ALA A 176 19.18 -25.89 0.99
CA ALA A 176 19.48 -24.60 0.39
C ALA A 176 20.77 -24.64 -0.46
N ALA A 177 21.83 -25.25 0.06
CA ALA A 177 23.09 -25.41 -0.65
C ALA A 177 22.92 -26.29 -1.90
N THR A 178 22.20 -27.40 -1.80
CA THR A 178 21.89 -28.29 -2.92
C THR A 178 21.15 -27.55 -4.04
N ILE A 179 20.13 -26.75 -3.70
CA ILE A 179 19.40 -25.93 -4.69
C ILE A 179 20.34 -24.92 -5.33
N PHE A 180 21.11 -24.18 -4.54
CA PHE A 180 22.00 -23.14 -5.06
C PHE A 180 23.08 -23.72 -5.98
N PHE A 181 23.83 -24.74 -5.53
CA PHE A 181 24.92 -25.33 -6.31
C PHE A 181 24.46 -26.22 -7.47
N SER A 182 23.16 -26.56 -7.54
CA SER A 182 22.59 -27.19 -8.73
C SER A 182 22.55 -26.27 -9.95
N PHE A 183 22.56 -24.95 -9.72
CA PHE A 183 22.51 -23.92 -10.76
C PHE A 183 23.74 -22.99 -10.75
N PHE A 184 24.51 -22.94 -9.67
CA PHE A 184 25.70 -22.10 -9.58
C PHE A 184 26.94 -22.97 -9.34
N LYS A 185 27.97 -22.79 -10.15
CA LYS A 185 29.26 -23.45 -9.98
C LYS A 185 30.07 -22.71 -8.91
N TYR A 186 30.71 -23.49 -8.02
CA TYR A 186 31.75 -23.01 -7.13
C TYR A 186 33.13 -23.29 -7.78
N SER A 187 34.03 -22.30 -7.76
CA SER A 187 35.43 -22.46 -8.22
C SER A 187 36.38 -22.24 -7.06
N SER A 188 37.21 -23.24 -6.76
CA SER A 188 38.24 -23.21 -5.72
C SER A 188 39.40 -22.25 -6.02
N ASP A 189 39.61 -21.89 -7.29
CA ASP A 189 40.71 -21.03 -7.74
C ASP A 189 40.58 -19.56 -7.30
N GLY A 190 39.51 -19.23 -6.57
CA GLY A 190 39.32 -17.93 -5.89
C GLY A 190 39.17 -18.06 -4.37
N ALA A 191 39.54 -19.19 -3.76
CA ALA A 191 39.61 -19.29 -2.31
C ALA A 191 40.66 -18.31 -1.76
N PRO A 192 40.43 -17.65 -0.60
CA PRO A 192 41.45 -16.83 0.01
C PRO A 192 42.64 -17.71 0.42
N GLY A 193 43.75 -17.58 -0.30
CA GLY A 193 45.07 -18.03 0.14
C GLY A 193 45.43 -19.49 -0.15
N GLN A 194 45.63 -19.84 -1.42
CA GLN A 194 46.69 -20.80 -1.79
C GLN A 194 47.40 -20.28 -3.05
N SER A 195 48.32 -19.33 -2.85
CA SER A 195 49.35 -19.03 -3.83
C SER A 195 50.43 -20.10 -3.72
N SER A 196 50.48 -20.98 -4.70
CA SER A 196 51.58 -21.91 -4.93
C SER A 196 52.85 -21.14 -5.34
N GLY A 197 53.97 -21.43 -4.67
CA GLY A 197 55.32 -21.31 -5.24
C GLY A 197 56.12 -20.05 -4.88
N GLY A 198 57.11 -20.22 -4.00
CA GLY A 198 58.20 -19.26 -3.78
C GLY A 198 58.92 -19.49 -2.45
N GLY A 199 59.86 -20.44 -2.45
CA GLY A 199 60.66 -20.79 -1.27
C GLY A 199 61.43 -19.59 -0.70
N GLY A 200 61.37 -19.43 0.61
CA GLY A 200 62.05 -18.38 1.36
C GLY A 200 62.04 -18.72 2.85
N GLN A 201 63.04 -19.50 3.24
CA GLN A 201 63.28 -20.01 4.58
C GLN A 201 63.58 -18.86 5.56
N ARG A 202 62.72 -18.62 6.56
CA ARG A 202 63.08 -17.89 7.80
C ARG A 202 62.33 -18.44 9.02
N THR A 203 63.11 -19.19 9.79
CA THR A 203 63.13 -19.42 11.25
C THR A 203 61.94 -19.01 12.13
N ALA A 204 61.59 -19.96 12.98
CA ALA A 204 60.66 -19.91 14.10
C ALA A 204 60.96 -18.83 15.16
N ASN A 205 59.91 -18.31 15.78
CA ASN A 205 59.83 -18.23 17.24
C ASN A 205 58.35 -18.19 17.69
N GLY A 206 58.06 -18.94 18.75
CA GLY A 206 56.72 -19.30 19.18
C GLY A 206 56.00 -18.28 20.06
N GLY A 207 54.78 -18.64 20.46
CA GLY A 207 53.97 -17.91 21.43
C GLY A 207 52.50 -18.30 21.34
N MET A 208 52.11 -19.26 22.17
CA MET A 208 50.76 -19.81 22.30
C MET A 208 49.95 -19.02 23.36
N GLN A 209 48.64 -18.88 23.13
CA GLN A 209 47.51 -18.45 24.00
C GLN A 209 46.68 -17.40 23.21
N GLY A 210 45.42 -17.61 22.82
CA GLY A 210 44.34 -18.30 23.53
C GLY A 210 43.60 -17.25 24.36
N ASP A 211 42.52 -16.67 23.84
CA ASP A 211 41.34 -16.28 24.64
C ASP A 211 40.18 -15.77 23.76
N ASP A 212 39.06 -16.46 23.92
CA ASP A 212 37.72 -16.08 23.49
C ASP A 212 37.21 -14.89 24.32
N VAL A 213 36.71 -13.84 23.67
CA VAL A 213 35.90 -12.82 24.38
C VAL A 213 34.58 -12.55 23.67
N ASN A 214 33.56 -13.14 24.28
CA ASN A 214 32.15 -12.81 24.21
C ASN A 214 31.91 -11.34 24.60
N THR A 215 31.13 -10.58 23.82
CA THR A 215 30.70 -9.22 24.20
C THR A 215 29.21 -9.03 23.95
N ASP A 216 28.42 -9.59 24.87
CA ASP A 216 27.21 -8.93 25.37
C ASP A 216 27.65 -7.92 26.43
N SER A 217 27.38 -6.62 26.23
CA SER A 217 27.01 -5.66 27.29
C SER A 217 26.84 -4.25 26.75
N LEU A 218 25.73 -3.64 27.16
CA LEU A 218 25.43 -2.21 27.10
C LEU A 218 26.49 -1.38 27.85
N PRO A 219 26.73 -0.11 27.46
CA PRO A 219 27.24 0.87 28.40
C PRO A 219 26.18 1.93 28.74
N SER A 220 26.02 2.07 30.05
CA SER A 220 25.32 3.11 30.79
C SER A 220 25.92 4.50 30.56
N SER A 221 25.07 5.52 30.71
CA SER A 221 25.44 6.94 30.79
C SER A 221 26.29 7.26 32.01
N PRO A 222 27.09 8.34 31.97
CA PRO A 222 27.39 9.14 33.14
C PRO A 222 26.73 10.53 33.05
N ALA A 223 26.26 11.01 34.19
CA ALA A 223 25.93 12.40 34.45
C ALA A 223 27.16 13.11 35.01
N ALA A 224 27.39 14.37 34.62
CA ALA A 224 27.96 15.40 35.49
C ALA A 224 27.82 16.80 34.85
N SER A 225 27.44 17.72 35.72
CA SER A 225 27.07 19.13 35.57
C SER A 225 28.25 20.08 35.31
N GLY A 226 27.94 21.30 34.85
CA GLY A 226 28.83 22.47 34.85
C GLY A 226 28.19 23.64 34.10
N ALA A 227 28.02 24.77 34.78
CA ALA A 227 27.18 25.92 34.43
C ALA A 227 27.91 27.05 33.67
N ASP A 228 27.09 27.99 33.14
CA ASP A 228 27.34 29.42 32.84
C ASP A 228 28.34 29.77 31.71
N THR A 229 28.19 30.77 30.82
CA THR A 229 27.36 32.00 30.76
C THR A 229 27.26 32.52 29.31
N HIS A 230 26.27 33.41 29.11
CA HIS A 230 26.00 34.39 28.03
C HIS A 230 27.05 34.68 26.93
N GLU A 231 26.58 34.75 25.67
CA GLU A 231 26.81 35.95 24.85
C GLU A 231 25.80 36.09 23.70
N GLU A 232 25.39 37.34 23.53
CA GLU A 232 24.36 37.91 22.68
C GLU A 232 24.99 38.30 21.33
N SER A 233 24.35 38.00 20.20
CA SER A 233 24.63 38.70 18.94
C SER A 233 23.38 38.83 18.10
N THR A 234 22.79 40.02 18.23
CA THR A 234 22.02 40.72 17.21
C THR A 234 22.82 40.84 15.92
N ASP A 235 22.24 40.49 14.77
CA ASP A 235 22.23 41.46 13.67
C ASP A 235 21.08 41.24 12.70
N GLY A 236 20.46 42.35 12.32
CA GLY A 236 19.31 42.46 11.46
C GLY A 236 19.70 42.48 9.98
N GLY A 237 18.76 42.04 9.13
CA GLY A 237 18.93 42.08 7.69
C GLY A 237 17.58 42.03 6.99
N SER A 238 16.88 43.16 7.03
CA SER A 238 15.66 43.45 6.27
C SER A 238 15.96 43.41 4.76
N ILE A 239 15.19 42.66 3.97
CA ILE A 239 14.96 42.98 2.55
C ILE A 239 13.48 42.76 2.21
N VAL A 240 12.85 43.88 1.86
CA VAL A 240 11.49 44.05 1.39
C VAL A 240 11.36 43.68 -0.08
N LEU A 241 10.15 43.22 -0.40
CA LEU A 241 9.58 42.81 -1.68
C LEU A 241 9.48 43.94 -2.71
N SER A 242 9.70 43.60 -3.98
CA SER A 242 8.97 44.07 -5.18
C SER A 242 9.62 43.38 -6.38
N GLY A 243 8.96 42.93 -7.43
CA GLY A 243 7.59 43.02 -7.88
C GLY A 243 7.65 42.68 -9.37
N SER A 244 6.85 41.70 -9.80
CA SER A 244 6.05 41.69 -11.04
C SER A 244 6.74 42.08 -12.37
N GLU A 245 6.51 41.40 -13.48
CA GLU A 245 5.21 41.25 -14.14
C GLU A 245 5.29 40.17 -15.24
N ASN A 246 4.18 39.42 -15.35
CA ASN A 246 3.40 39.08 -16.57
C ASN A 246 4.16 38.49 -17.78
N GLY A 247 3.77 37.34 -18.32
CA GLY A 247 2.46 37.08 -18.97
C GLY A 247 2.59 37.48 -20.45
N GLU A 248 2.20 36.75 -21.49
CA GLU A 248 1.18 35.72 -21.66
C GLU A 248 1.39 34.99 -23.01
N MET A 249 0.75 33.81 -23.09
CA MET A 249 0.05 33.16 -24.23
C MET A 249 0.48 33.46 -25.68
N GLY A 250 0.67 32.47 -26.55
CA GLY A 250 -0.37 31.52 -26.98
C GLY A 250 0.00 30.98 -28.36
N ASN A 251 -0.62 29.88 -28.75
CA ASN A 251 -0.15 28.87 -29.68
C ASN A 251 -1.03 28.85 -30.94
N GLU A 252 -0.48 28.97 -32.16
CA GLU A 252 -1.03 28.37 -33.38
C GLU A 252 0.11 28.06 -34.38
N GLY A 253 -0.08 26.96 -35.14
CA GLY A 253 0.92 26.34 -36.00
C GLY A 253 1.17 27.05 -37.34
N PRO A 254 1.32 26.30 -38.44
CA PRO A 254 2.63 25.78 -38.82
C PRO A 254 3.08 26.29 -40.21
N VAL A 255 4.35 26.01 -40.55
CA VAL A 255 4.90 25.90 -41.92
C VAL A 255 5.37 27.19 -42.64
N ASN A 256 6.66 27.13 -43.01
CA ASN A 256 7.38 27.73 -44.15
C ASN A 256 7.45 29.24 -44.38
N GLY A 257 8.69 29.68 -44.65
CA GLY A 257 8.96 30.41 -45.89
C GLY A 257 9.91 31.60 -45.79
N ALA A 258 10.99 31.52 -46.57
CA ALA A 258 11.72 32.63 -47.22
C ALA A 258 12.53 33.57 -46.30
N GLN A 259 13.86 33.51 -46.39
CA GLN A 259 14.72 34.45 -47.14
C GLN A 259 14.77 35.85 -46.51
N ASP A 260 15.86 36.62 -46.51
CA ASP A 260 17.27 36.51 -46.89
C ASP A 260 17.78 37.91 -46.54
N ARG A 261 18.96 38.02 -45.93
CA ARG A 261 20.07 38.96 -46.28
C ARG A 261 20.80 39.58 -45.08
N ARG A 262 22.07 39.14 -44.97
CA ARG A 262 23.36 39.89 -44.88
C ARG A 262 23.40 41.06 -43.89
N ARG A 263 24.39 41.22 -43.00
CA ARG A 263 25.87 41.19 -43.12
C ARG A 263 26.36 41.43 -41.67
N GLY A 264 27.21 40.64 -41.01
CA GLY A 264 28.63 40.41 -41.27
C GLY A 264 29.45 40.93 -40.08
N GLY A 265 30.30 40.09 -39.46
CA GLY A 265 31.45 40.54 -38.67
C GLY A 265 31.69 39.85 -37.32
N GLY A 266 32.83 39.15 -37.20
CA GLY A 266 33.63 39.19 -35.97
C GLY A 266 33.59 37.96 -35.06
N VAL A 267 34.52 37.04 -35.32
CA VAL A 267 34.87 35.88 -34.50
C VAL A 267 35.40 36.30 -33.13
N SER A 268 34.88 35.71 -32.04
CA SER A 268 35.64 35.48 -30.79
C SER A 268 35.01 34.36 -29.96
N SER A 269 35.79 33.30 -29.78
CA SER A 269 35.48 32.06 -29.09
C SER A 269 35.13 32.26 -27.61
N ALA A 270 33.89 31.92 -27.23
CA ALA A 270 33.51 31.71 -25.83
C ALA A 270 32.80 30.35 -25.69
N ARG A 271 33.44 29.45 -24.92
CA ARG A 271 32.95 28.10 -24.60
C ARG A 271 31.56 28.17 -23.94
N SER A 272 30.53 27.78 -24.68
CA SER A 272 29.20 27.50 -24.13
C SER A 272 29.26 26.28 -23.21
N ARG A 273 29.01 26.49 -21.92
CA ARG A 273 28.68 25.41 -20.97
C ARG A 273 27.26 24.96 -21.25
N THR A 274 27.11 24.01 -22.18
CA THR A 274 25.86 23.29 -22.35
C THR A 274 25.55 22.48 -21.10
N ARG A 275 24.36 22.74 -20.57
CA ARG A 275 23.71 22.03 -19.47
C ARG A 275 23.59 20.56 -19.86
N ALA A 276 24.44 19.71 -19.29
CA ALA A 276 24.42 18.28 -19.52
C ALA A 276 23.02 17.72 -19.25
N SER A 277 22.39 17.21 -20.31
CA SER A 277 21.28 16.27 -20.19
C SER A 277 21.71 15.14 -19.25
N ARG A 278 20.82 14.73 -18.35
CA ARG A 278 21.06 13.58 -17.46
C ARG A 278 21.43 12.38 -18.33
N ALA A 279 22.71 12.03 -18.35
CA ALA A 279 23.19 10.83 -19.00
C ALA A 279 22.39 9.64 -18.45
N ALA A 280 21.77 8.88 -19.34
CA ALA A 280 21.15 7.61 -19.01
C ALA A 280 22.19 6.77 -18.25
N ALA A 281 21.78 6.16 -17.13
CA ALA A 281 22.65 5.28 -16.37
C ALA A 281 23.21 4.20 -17.31
N GLN A 282 24.52 3.97 -17.24
CA GLN A 282 25.21 2.93 -18.02
C GLN A 282 24.44 1.59 -17.90
N PRO A 283 24.20 0.86 -19.01
CA PRO A 283 23.49 -0.41 -18.94
C PRO A 283 24.29 -1.37 -18.04
N LYS A 284 23.65 -1.86 -16.97
CA LYS A 284 24.25 -2.87 -16.10
C LYS A 284 24.56 -4.11 -16.96
N LYS A 285 25.84 -4.44 -17.20
CA LYS A 285 26.18 -5.69 -17.94
C LYS A 285 25.54 -6.92 -17.25
N PRO A 286 25.13 -7.94 -18.00
CA PRO A 286 24.13 -8.91 -17.54
C PRO A 286 24.69 -9.95 -16.55
N TRP A 287 23.82 -10.46 -15.66
CA TRP A 287 24.15 -11.42 -14.60
C TRP A 287 24.85 -12.69 -15.12
N HIS A 288 24.53 -13.12 -16.34
CA HIS A 288 25.07 -14.34 -16.94
C HIS A 288 26.55 -14.23 -17.33
N SER A 289 27.13 -13.02 -17.31
CA SER A 289 28.56 -12.82 -17.56
C SER A 289 29.42 -12.86 -16.28
N ARG A 290 28.86 -13.32 -15.15
CA ARG A 290 29.54 -13.38 -13.85
C ARG A 290 30.62 -14.48 -13.85
N THR A 291 31.81 -14.14 -13.37
CA THR A 291 32.96 -15.05 -13.19
C THR A 291 33.50 -14.98 -11.74
N GLY A 292 34.45 -15.85 -11.38
CA GLY A 292 35.08 -15.90 -10.05
C GLY A 292 34.58 -17.05 -9.16
N VAL A 293 34.66 -16.87 -7.84
CA VAL A 293 34.36 -17.89 -6.80
C VAL A 293 33.01 -18.59 -6.99
N CYS A 294 32.01 -17.86 -7.51
CA CYS A 294 30.72 -18.41 -7.84
C CYS A 294 30.18 -17.81 -9.14
N SER A 295 29.88 -18.65 -10.12
CA SER A 295 29.33 -18.28 -11.42
C SER A 295 28.12 -19.14 -11.79
N PRO A 296 27.21 -18.68 -12.65
CA PRO A 296 26.11 -19.52 -13.10
C PRO A 296 26.60 -20.75 -13.87
N TYR A 297 25.95 -21.89 -13.65
CA TYR A 297 26.31 -23.16 -14.25
C TYR A 297 25.50 -23.42 -15.53
N PHE A 298 26.10 -23.08 -16.67
CA PHE A 298 25.39 -23.09 -17.96
C PHE A 298 25.32 -24.45 -18.67
N THR A 299 25.93 -25.51 -18.13
CA THR A 299 25.91 -26.84 -18.78
C THR A 299 24.50 -27.44 -18.81
N LYS A 300 23.70 -27.21 -17.76
CA LYS A 300 22.31 -27.67 -17.68
C LYS A 300 21.39 -26.78 -18.53
N PHE A 301 21.59 -25.47 -18.44
CA PHE A 301 20.77 -24.47 -19.11
C PHE A 301 21.66 -23.33 -19.62
N GLY A 302 21.69 -23.11 -20.94
CA GLY A 302 22.48 -22.03 -21.55
C GLY A 302 22.07 -20.62 -21.06
N PRO A 303 22.89 -19.59 -21.30
CA PRO A 303 22.68 -18.24 -20.75
C PRO A 303 21.39 -17.55 -21.24
N THR A 304 20.88 -17.93 -22.42
CA THR A 304 19.64 -17.41 -23.03
C THR A 304 18.42 -18.29 -22.74
N SER A 305 18.60 -19.37 -21.96
CA SER A 305 17.55 -20.32 -21.63
C SER A 305 16.46 -19.66 -20.77
N THR A 306 15.21 -19.86 -21.15
CA THR A 306 14.05 -19.32 -20.43
C THR A 306 13.92 -19.86 -19.00
N GLN A 307 14.55 -21.00 -18.70
CA GLN A 307 14.61 -21.61 -17.38
C GLN A 307 15.23 -20.65 -16.36
N TRP A 308 16.22 -19.85 -16.76
CA TRP A 308 16.84 -18.85 -15.88
C TRP A 308 15.89 -17.73 -15.46
N ALA A 309 14.82 -17.47 -16.22
CA ALA A 309 13.78 -16.53 -15.82
C ALA A 309 12.95 -17.05 -14.62
N ALA A 310 12.91 -18.37 -14.40
CA ALA A 310 12.23 -18.98 -13.25
C ALA A 310 13.20 -19.38 -12.12
N ILE A 311 14.40 -19.86 -12.45
CA ILE A 311 15.43 -20.23 -11.47
C ILE A 311 15.85 -19.02 -10.63
N ARG A 312 16.06 -17.86 -11.25
CA ARG A 312 16.58 -16.68 -10.55
C ARG A 312 15.61 -16.15 -9.49
N PRO A 313 14.32 -15.89 -9.79
CA PRO A 313 13.35 -15.53 -8.75
C PRO A 313 13.25 -16.58 -7.65
N PHE A 314 13.12 -17.86 -8.00
CA PHE A 314 13.02 -18.94 -7.00
C PHE A 314 14.21 -18.97 -6.02
N VAL A 315 15.44 -18.93 -6.54
CA VAL A 315 16.65 -18.91 -5.69
C VAL A 315 16.72 -17.63 -4.85
N LEU A 316 16.35 -16.50 -5.43
CA LEU A 316 16.40 -15.20 -4.77
C LEU A 316 15.41 -15.11 -3.61
N ASP A 317 14.16 -15.53 -3.82
CA ASP A 317 13.08 -15.37 -2.85
C ASP A 317 13.08 -16.48 -1.80
N MET A 318 13.39 -17.72 -2.19
CA MET A 318 13.47 -18.83 -1.22
C MET A 318 14.76 -18.79 -0.38
N LEU A 319 15.90 -18.40 -0.96
CA LEU A 319 17.20 -18.48 -0.27
C LEU A 319 17.80 -17.12 0.07
N GLY A 320 17.50 -16.07 -0.71
CA GLY A 320 18.07 -14.74 -0.55
C GLY A 320 17.31 -13.83 0.42
N ASP A 321 16.07 -14.17 0.78
CA ASP A 321 15.17 -13.37 1.60
C ASP A 321 14.43 -14.22 2.66
N PRO A 322 13.90 -13.61 3.74
CA PRO A 322 12.96 -14.30 4.63
C PRO A 322 11.69 -14.71 3.88
N VAL A 323 11.15 -15.88 4.22
CA VAL A 323 9.98 -16.48 3.54
C VAL A 323 8.68 -16.32 4.33
N VAL A 324 8.71 -15.61 5.47
CA VAL A 324 7.49 -15.21 6.19
C VAL A 324 6.65 -14.28 5.32
N GLY A 325 5.35 -14.54 5.28
CA GLY A 325 4.39 -13.89 4.39
C GLY A 325 4.18 -14.60 3.05
N LEU A 326 4.98 -15.62 2.70
CA LEU A 326 4.93 -16.28 1.38
C LEU A 326 3.58 -16.95 1.09
N PHE A 327 2.99 -17.60 2.10
CA PHE A 327 1.71 -18.30 1.97
C PHE A 327 0.61 -17.69 2.84
N GLN A 328 0.79 -16.45 3.29
CA GLN A 328 -0.20 -15.75 4.09
C GLN A 328 -1.52 -15.63 3.31
N GLY A 329 -2.64 -15.99 3.96
CA GLY A 329 -3.97 -15.98 3.34
C GLY A 329 -4.32 -17.23 2.51
N HIS A 330 -3.40 -18.19 2.35
CA HIS A 330 -3.63 -19.43 1.63
C HIS A 330 -3.87 -20.64 2.55
N LYS A 331 -4.53 -21.68 2.02
CA LYS A 331 -4.67 -22.96 2.71
C LYS A 331 -3.32 -23.69 2.72
N LEU A 332 -2.77 -23.92 3.91
CA LEU A 332 -1.40 -24.45 4.06
C LEU A 332 -1.30 -25.97 3.91
N GLU A 333 -2.35 -26.73 4.25
CA GLU A 333 -2.29 -28.21 4.23
C GLU A 333 -2.02 -28.80 2.82
N PRO A 334 -2.67 -28.35 1.73
CA PRO A 334 -2.34 -28.83 0.39
C PRO A 334 -0.88 -28.58 -0.02
N ILE A 335 -0.34 -27.41 0.35
CA ILE A 335 1.04 -27.01 0.05
C ILE A 335 2.03 -27.86 0.86
N LYS A 336 1.68 -28.19 2.11
CA LYS A 336 2.47 -29.07 2.98
C LYS A 336 2.48 -30.51 2.48
N ASP A 337 1.34 -31.04 2.04
CA ASP A 337 1.26 -32.34 1.38
C ASP A 337 2.11 -32.37 0.10
N PHE A 338 1.97 -31.35 -0.74
CA PHE A 338 2.81 -31.18 -1.94
C PHE A 338 4.32 -31.17 -1.62
N ALA A 339 4.74 -30.41 -0.60
CA ALA A 339 6.13 -30.36 -0.15
C ALA A 339 6.63 -31.70 0.41
N THR A 340 5.72 -32.53 0.96
CA THR A 340 6.02 -33.87 1.46
C THR A 340 6.16 -34.86 0.31
N LYS A 341 5.27 -34.81 -0.68
CA LYS A 341 5.35 -35.61 -1.92
C LYS A 341 6.63 -35.33 -2.71
N LEU A 342 7.13 -34.10 -2.72
CA LEU A 342 8.44 -33.77 -3.29
C LEU A 342 9.62 -34.45 -2.57
N GLN A 343 9.45 -34.76 -1.28
CA GLN A 343 10.47 -35.45 -0.48
C GLN A 343 10.39 -36.97 -0.58
N SER A 344 9.32 -37.52 -1.15
CA SER A 344 9.11 -38.97 -1.31
C SER A 344 10.20 -39.62 -2.17
N ASP A 345 10.47 -40.90 -1.91
CA ASP A 345 11.35 -41.70 -2.76
C ASP A 345 10.76 -41.96 -4.14
N GLU A 346 9.43 -41.91 -4.29
CA GLU A 346 8.74 -42.06 -5.57
C GLU A 346 8.90 -40.80 -6.45
N PRO A 347 9.59 -40.87 -7.62
CA PRO A 347 9.95 -39.71 -8.44
C PRO A 347 8.78 -38.83 -8.91
N ASN A 348 7.63 -39.45 -9.19
CA ASN A 348 6.49 -38.82 -9.85
C ASN A 348 5.31 -38.47 -8.93
N LEU A 349 5.36 -38.86 -7.65
CA LEU A 349 4.24 -38.69 -6.72
C LEU A 349 3.79 -37.22 -6.59
N TRP A 350 4.74 -36.28 -6.67
CA TRP A 350 4.46 -34.84 -6.58
C TRP A 350 3.74 -34.27 -7.82
N VAL A 351 3.79 -34.95 -8.97
CA VAL A 351 3.22 -34.45 -10.23
C VAL A 351 1.70 -34.34 -10.13
N GLY A 352 1.04 -35.31 -9.47
CA GLY A 352 -0.41 -35.25 -9.25
C GLY A 352 -0.85 -34.12 -8.30
N ALA A 353 0.07 -33.56 -7.52
CA ALA A 353 -0.19 -32.44 -6.60
C ALA A 353 0.45 -31.12 -7.08
N SER A 354 0.94 -31.05 -8.32
CA SER A 354 1.67 -29.87 -8.81
C SER A 354 0.78 -28.63 -8.96
N SER A 355 -0.54 -28.79 -9.05
CA SER A 355 -1.50 -27.68 -9.06
C SER A 355 -1.38 -26.78 -7.83
N GLU A 356 -0.99 -27.35 -6.68
CA GLU A 356 -0.82 -26.58 -5.44
C GLU A 356 0.29 -25.53 -5.53
N SER A 357 1.24 -25.72 -6.45
CA SER A 357 2.29 -24.73 -6.70
C SER A 357 1.78 -23.44 -7.35
N ASN A 358 0.62 -23.47 -8.03
CA ASN A 358 0.00 -22.29 -8.66
C ASN A 358 -0.44 -21.22 -7.66
N THR A 359 -0.43 -21.55 -6.37
CA THR A 359 -0.60 -20.60 -5.27
C THR A 359 0.38 -19.42 -5.39
N VAL A 360 1.63 -19.70 -5.78
CA VAL A 360 2.68 -18.68 -5.94
C VAL A 360 3.34 -18.82 -7.31
N GLY A 361 3.22 -17.78 -8.13
CA GLY A 361 3.65 -17.70 -9.52
C GLY A 361 5.09 -18.14 -9.74
N PHE A 362 6.06 -17.62 -8.98
CA PHE A 362 7.46 -17.95 -9.18
C PHE A 362 7.76 -19.42 -8.82
N ILE A 363 7.03 -20.02 -7.88
CA ILE A 363 7.15 -21.43 -7.51
C ILE A 363 6.59 -22.30 -8.63
N ALA A 364 5.39 -21.98 -9.12
CA ALA A 364 4.77 -22.66 -10.26
C ALA A 364 5.67 -22.59 -11.51
N ASN A 365 6.19 -21.40 -11.82
CA ASN A 365 7.07 -21.17 -12.97
C ASN A 365 8.39 -21.96 -12.84
N PHE A 366 8.96 -22.03 -11.63
CA PHE A 366 10.14 -22.86 -11.37
C PHE A 366 9.84 -24.34 -11.61
N LEU A 367 8.77 -24.87 -11.03
CA LEU A 367 8.40 -26.28 -11.17
C LEU A 367 8.02 -26.65 -12.61
N ALA A 368 7.33 -25.77 -13.33
CA ALA A 368 6.98 -25.98 -14.74
C ALA A 368 8.23 -26.10 -15.64
N ARG A 369 9.24 -25.24 -15.41
CA ARG A 369 10.44 -25.17 -16.26
C ARG A 369 11.55 -26.13 -15.84
N VAL A 370 11.66 -26.42 -14.54
CA VAL A 370 12.72 -27.28 -13.97
C VAL A 370 12.19 -28.69 -13.67
N GLY A 371 10.88 -28.94 -13.80
CA GLY A 371 10.23 -30.20 -13.41
C GLY A 371 10.84 -31.46 -14.02
N ARG A 372 11.32 -31.41 -15.28
CA ARG A 372 12.04 -32.54 -15.90
C ARG A 372 13.32 -32.88 -15.15
N LEU A 373 14.09 -31.86 -14.75
CA LEU A 373 15.31 -32.03 -13.94
C LEU A 373 14.96 -32.57 -12.55
N LEU A 374 13.83 -32.16 -11.95
CA LEU A 374 13.40 -32.68 -10.65
C LEU A 374 12.99 -34.17 -10.70
N LYS A 375 12.56 -34.68 -11.86
CA LYS A 375 12.30 -36.12 -12.03
C LYS A 375 13.59 -36.95 -12.08
N THR A 376 14.65 -36.40 -12.66
CA THR A 376 15.95 -37.10 -12.79
C THR A 376 16.86 -36.89 -11.60
N ASP A 377 16.85 -35.70 -10.99
CA ASP A 377 17.71 -35.31 -9.87
C ASP A 377 16.91 -35.40 -8.56
N SER A 378 16.96 -36.59 -7.93
CA SER A 378 16.24 -36.86 -6.68
C SER A 378 16.72 -35.97 -5.53
N ARG A 379 18.01 -35.60 -5.52
CA ARG A 379 18.61 -34.75 -4.47
C ARG A 379 18.06 -33.34 -4.55
N LEU A 380 18.02 -32.74 -5.75
CA LEU A 380 17.46 -31.42 -5.97
C LEU A 380 15.96 -31.37 -5.64
N ARG A 381 15.18 -32.37 -6.09
CA ARG A 381 13.75 -32.46 -5.81
C ARG A 381 13.44 -32.51 -4.32
N LYS A 382 14.11 -33.39 -3.57
CA LYS A 382 13.96 -33.48 -2.12
C LYS A 382 14.36 -32.17 -1.44
N ALA A 383 15.42 -31.52 -1.89
CA ALA A 383 15.84 -30.23 -1.37
C ALA A 383 14.78 -29.13 -1.57
N VAL A 384 14.15 -29.06 -2.75
CA VAL A 384 13.02 -28.15 -3.02
C VAL A 384 11.87 -28.43 -2.06
N GLY A 385 11.51 -29.70 -1.86
CA GLY A 385 10.47 -30.10 -0.90
C GLY A 385 10.79 -29.68 0.54
N VAL A 386 12.04 -29.80 1.00
CA VAL A 386 12.48 -29.36 2.34
C VAL A 386 12.32 -27.85 2.52
N VAL A 387 12.75 -27.07 1.54
CA VAL A 387 12.70 -25.61 1.60
C VAL A 387 11.25 -25.09 1.54
N LEU A 388 10.39 -25.71 0.72
CA LEU A 388 8.95 -25.42 0.70
C LEU A 388 8.27 -25.79 2.02
N GLN A 389 8.61 -26.94 2.60
CA GLN A 389 8.05 -27.37 3.88
C GLN A 389 8.40 -26.38 5.00
N PHE A 390 9.64 -25.86 5.02
CA PHE A 390 10.01 -24.80 5.96
C PHE A 390 9.19 -23.53 5.74
N ALA A 391 9.01 -23.11 4.48
CA ALA A 391 8.25 -21.91 4.17
C ALA A 391 6.78 -22.01 4.58
N VAL A 392 6.17 -23.20 4.53
CA VAL A 392 4.81 -23.42 5.07
C VAL A 392 4.78 -23.33 6.60
N GLN A 393 5.81 -23.85 7.28
CA GLN A 393 5.87 -23.86 8.75
C GLN A 393 6.24 -22.48 9.35
N VAL A 394 6.84 -21.60 8.55
CA VAL A 394 7.39 -20.32 9.03
C VAL A 394 6.33 -19.40 9.62
N GLU A 395 5.09 -19.45 9.12
CA GLU A 395 3.99 -18.62 9.61
C GLU A 395 3.67 -18.95 11.07
N GLY A 396 3.56 -20.25 11.39
CA GLY A 396 3.35 -20.71 12.76
C GLY A 396 4.54 -20.42 13.68
N LEU A 397 5.77 -20.47 13.15
CA LEU A 397 6.96 -20.07 13.90
C LEU A 397 6.97 -18.56 14.20
N ALA A 398 6.54 -17.72 13.26
CA ALA A 398 6.43 -16.28 13.44
C ALA A 398 5.36 -15.94 14.49
N ASP A 399 4.20 -16.59 14.43
CA ASP A 399 3.10 -16.40 15.39
C ASP A 399 3.51 -16.83 16.81
N ALA A 400 4.18 -17.97 16.94
CA ALA A 400 4.71 -18.46 18.22
C ALA A 400 5.78 -17.52 18.77
N ALA A 401 6.73 -17.08 17.93
CA ALA A 401 7.79 -16.16 18.32
C ALA A 401 7.23 -14.81 18.79
N PHE A 402 6.24 -14.26 18.08
CA PHE A 402 5.54 -13.04 18.48
C PHE A 402 4.83 -13.21 19.82
N THR A 403 4.11 -14.31 20.00
CA THR A 403 3.37 -14.58 21.25
C THR A 403 4.33 -14.72 22.45
N VAL A 404 5.45 -15.41 22.27
CA VAL A 404 6.48 -15.55 23.31
C VAL A 404 7.12 -14.19 23.62
N ALA A 405 7.46 -13.40 22.60
CA ALA A 405 8.05 -12.08 22.79
C ALA A 405 7.08 -11.12 23.52
N ALA A 406 5.81 -11.09 23.12
CA ALA A 406 4.79 -10.27 23.77
C ALA A 406 4.55 -10.68 25.24
N ARG A 407 4.51 -11.98 25.54
CA ARG A 407 4.40 -12.47 26.93
C ARG A 407 5.63 -12.14 27.76
N LYS A 408 6.83 -12.22 27.17
CA LYS A 408 8.07 -11.84 27.84
C LYS A 408 8.07 -10.34 28.18
N ALA A 409 7.74 -9.49 27.20
CA ALA A 409 7.62 -8.05 27.41
C ALA A 409 6.59 -7.71 28.49
N ALA A 410 5.44 -8.41 28.52
CA ALA A 410 4.43 -8.23 29.56
C ALA A 410 4.93 -8.59 30.97
N LYS A 411 5.72 -9.67 31.11
CA LYS A 411 6.37 -10.02 32.38
C LYS A 411 7.41 -8.97 32.82
N GLU A 412 8.05 -8.30 31.86
CA GLU A 412 9.00 -7.21 32.08
C GLU A 412 8.29 -5.86 32.30
N GLY A 413 6.96 -5.84 32.46
CA GLY A 413 6.17 -4.65 32.76
C GLY A 413 5.55 -3.95 31.54
N GLN A 414 5.82 -4.43 30.32
CA GLN A 414 5.25 -3.87 29.09
C GLN A 414 4.08 -4.73 28.56
N THR A 415 2.88 -4.53 29.12
CA THR A 415 1.68 -5.34 28.80
C THR A 415 0.88 -4.84 27.58
N THR A 416 1.10 -3.60 27.13
CA THR A 416 0.25 -2.91 26.13
C THR A 416 0.03 -3.72 24.85
N THR A 417 1.09 -4.31 24.29
CA THR A 417 1.00 -5.06 23.02
C THR A 417 0.20 -6.35 23.17
N GLN A 418 0.41 -7.06 24.30
CA GLN A 418 -0.31 -8.30 24.58
C GLN A 418 -1.80 -8.00 24.81
N GLU A 419 -2.11 -6.99 25.61
CA GLU A 419 -3.50 -6.58 25.91
C GLU A 419 -4.22 -6.09 24.66
N TYR A 420 -3.55 -5.27 23.84
CA TYR A 420 -4.10 -4.78 22.57
C TYR A 420 -4.45 -5.95 21.64
N CYS A 421 -3.51 -6.88 21.41
CA CYS A 421 -3.74 -8.03 20.53
C CYS A 421 -4.81 -8.98 21.09
N LYS A 422 -4.90 -9.13 22.43
CA LYS A 422 -5.92 -9.96 23.08
C LYS A 422 -7.31 -9.36 22.93
N LYS A 423 -7.45 -8.04 23.13
CA LYS A 423 -8.74 -7.33 23.10
C LYS A 423 -9.24 -7.09 21.67
N TRP A 424 -8.35 -6.69 20.78
CA TRP A 424 -8.70 -6.22 19.43
C TRP A 424 -8.32 -7.19 18.30
N GLY A 425 -7.85 -8.39 18.63
CA GLY A 425 -7.38 -9.35 17.64
C GLY A 425 -8.46 -10.05 16.82
N GLY A 426 -9.72 -10.04 17.28
CA GLY A 426 -10.86 -10.58 16.53
C GLY A 426 -11.50 -9.57 15.58
N ASP A 427 -12.71 -9.90 15.14
CA ASP A 427 -13.61 -8.92 14.53
C ASP A 427 -14.04 -7.93 15.63
N SER A 428 -13.80 -6.64 15.41
CA SER A 428 -14.19 -5.60 16.37
C SER A 428 -15.26 -4.70 15.75
N SER A 429 -16.13 -4.14 16.58
CA SER A 429 -17.22 -3.27 16.13
C SER A 429 -17.04 -1.83 16.62
N SER A 430 -17.80 -0.91 16.02
CA SER A 430 -17.84 0.49 16.45
C SER A 430 -18.34 0.64 17.88
N GLU A 431 -19.34 -0.15 18.27
CA GLU A 431 -19.96 -0.08 19.59
C GLU A 431 -18.97 -0.52 20.68
N MET A 432 -18.17 -1.54 20.39
CA MET A 432 -17.08 -1.98 21.28
C MET A 432 -16.02 -0.90 21.47
N TYR A 433 -15.68 -0.19 20.39
CA TYR A 433 -14.73 0.92 20.43
C TYR A 433 -15.30 2.10 21.24
N GLU A 434 -16.52 2.53 20.94
CA GLU A 434 -17.21 3.63 21.64
C GLU A 434 -17.37 3.35 23.14
N ALA A 435 -17.71 2.11 23.51
CA ALA A 435 -17.78 1.70 24.91
C ALA A 435 -16.42 1.78 25.61
N TRP A 436 -15.34 1.40 24.92
CA TRP A 436 -13.99 1.50 25.46
C TRP A 436 -13.50 2.95 25.57
N VAL A 437 -13.81 3.81 24.60
CA VAL A 437 -13.43 5.24 24.64
C VAL A 437 -13.97 5.91 25.90
N LYS A 438 -15.18 5.55 26.35
CA LYS A 438 -15.76 6.06 27.61
C LYS A 438 -14.95 5.67 28.86
N THR A 439 -14.18 4.58 28.79
CA THR A 439 -13.34 4.11 29.91
C THR A 439 -11.94 4.73 29.91
N ASP A 440 -11.47 5.29 28.79
CA ASP A 440 -10.13 5.85 28.67
C ASP A 440 -10.16 7.40 28.62
N PRO A 441 -9.65 8.09 29.67
CA PRO A 441 -9.60 9.56 29.71
C PRO A 441 -8.81 10.19 28.55
N SER A 442 -7.86 9.46 27.94
CA SER A 442 -7.01 9.96 26.86
C SER A 442 -7.75 10.07 25.53
N PHE A 443 -8.81 9.28 25.34
CA PHE A 443 -9.61 9.24 24.12
C PHE A 443 -10.92 10.01 24.27
N SER A 444 -11.55 9.98 25.44
CA SER A 444 -12.84 10.66 25.71
C SER A 444 -12.78 12.19 25.67
N ARG A 445 -11.61 12.80 25.85
CA ARG A 445 -11.44 14.27 25.86
C ARG A 445 -11.38 14.91 24.48
N HIS A 446 -11.33 14.11 23.42
CA HIS A 446 -11.12 14.60 22.05
C HIS A 446 -12.29 14.21 21.15
N ASP A 447 -12.84 15.20 20.42
CA ASP A 447 -13.78 14.95 19.33
C ASP A 447 -13.02 14.47 18.08
N ILE A 448 -12.54 13.23 18.15
CA ILE A 448 -11.72 12.61 17.10
C ILE A 448 -12.49 12.25 15.83
N ASP A 449 -13.82 12.25 15.90
CA ASP A 449 -14.68 11.97 14.74
C ASP A 449 -14.95 13.24 13.92
N SER A 450 -14.73 14.41 14.50
CA SER A 450 -14.72 15.67 13.74
C SER A 450 -13.53 15.73 12.77
N PRO A 451 -13.79 15.89 11.45
CA PRO A 451 -12.71 16.00 10.46
C PRO A 451 -11.86 17.26 10.64
N PHE A 452 -12.34 18.24 11.41
CA PHE A 452 -11.61 19.49 11.69
C PHE A 452 -10.64 19.37 12.86
N VAL A 453 -10.78 18.34 13.69
CA VAL A 453 -9.90 18.06 14.83
C VAL A 453 -8.86 16.99 14.46
N SER A 454 -9.32 15.90 13.86
CA SER A 454 -8.46 14.78 13.47
C SER A 454 -7.85 14.95 12.07
N PHE A 455 -8.33 15.88 11.24
CA PHE A 455 -7.84 16.03 9.86
C PHE A 455 -7.88 14.74 9.05
N GLU A 456 -8.92 13.95 9.27
CA GLU A 456 -9.25 12.76 8.51
C GLU A 456 -10.76 12.67 8.30
N TYR A 457 -11.16 11.96 7.27
CA TYR A 457 -12.57 11.75 6.99
C TYR A 457 -12.79 10.37 6.39
N PHE A 458 -13.55 9.57 7.12
CA PHE A 458 -14.02 8.25 6.74
C PHE A 458 -15.52 8.24 6.98
N GLY A 459 -16.28 8.72 5.98
CA GLY A 459 -17.72 8.98 6.16
C GLY A 459 -18.45 7.73 6.68
N PHE A 460 -18.25 6.60 6.02
CA PHE A 460 -18.92 5.35 6.38
C PHE A 460 -18.15 4.49 7.38
N LEU A 461 -16.83 4.37 7.22
CA LEU A 461 -16.00 3.49 8.04
C LEU A 461 -15.72 4.12 9.42
N ARG A 462 -16.53 3.73 10.41
CA ARG A 462 -16.34 4.13 11.81
C ARG A 462 -15.09 3.52 12.42
N ARG A 463 -14.67 4.09 13.56
CA ARG A 463 -13.56 3.56 14.36
C ARG A 463 -13.98 2.23 14.99
N VAL A 464 -13.14 1.22 14.86
CA VAL A 464 -13.36 -0.11 15.47
C VAL A 464 -12.23 -0.56 16.37
N ARG A 465 -11.09 0.12 16.34
CA ARG A 465 -9.92 -0.12 17.22
C ARG A 465 -9.22 1.19 17.54
N PRO A 466 -8.49 1.26 18.66
CA PRO A 466 -7.64 2.41 18.97
C PRO A 466 -6.51 2.54 17.95
N ALA A 467 -6.21 3.79 17.58
CA ALA A 467 -5.05 4.14 16.77
C ALA A 467 -3.77 3.68 17.46
N ILE A 468 -2.76 3.32 16.67
CA ILE A 468 -1.45 2.93 17.17
C ILE A 468 -0.42 3.97 16.77
N VAL A 469 0.49 4.32 17.68
CA VAL A 469 1.61 5.22 17.37
C VAL A 469 2.92 4.47 17.43
N LEU A 470 3.81 4.83 16.51
CA LEU A 470 5.17 4.34 16.47
C LEU A 470 6.10 5.52 16.76
N PRO A 471 6.79 5.56 17.91
CA PRO A 471 7.79 6.58 18.20
C PRO A 471 8.82 6.59 17.07
N ARG A 472 9.05 7.78 16.53
CA ARG A 472 10.09 7.97 15.52
C ARG A 472 11.44 7.75 16.19
N ALA A 473 12.30 6.94 15.57
CA ALA A 473 13.67 6.83 16.03
C ALA A 473 14.31 8.24 15.98
N ALA A 474 14.86 8.71 17.10
CA ALA A 474 15.64 9.93 17.10
C ALA A 474 16.77 9.82 16.07
N PRO A 475 17.04 10.85 15.24
CA PRO A 475 18.18 10.81 14.34
C PRO A 475 19.44 10.58 15.17
N PRO A 476 20.36 9.70 14.73
CA PRO A 476 21.58 9.43 15.47
C PRO A 476 22.35 10.74 15.68
N THR A 477 22.64 11.06 16.94
CA THR A 477 23.50 12.18 17.32
C THR A 477 24.90 11.99 16.72
N GLY A 478 25.58 13.09 16.40
CA GLY A 478 26.62 13.23 15.38
C GLY A 478 27.91 12.37 15.47
N ARG A 479 27.99 11.35 16.33
CA ARG A 479 29.20 10.51 16.51
C ARG A 479 29.21 9.20 15.72
N THR A 480 28.12 8.80 15.07
CA THR A 480 28.07 7.58 14.21
C THR A 480 27.81 7.88 12.73
N ARG A 481 28.37 8.98 12.21
CA ARG A 481 28.46 9.21 10.75
C ARG A 481 29.48 8.24 10.15
N ARG A 482 29.03 7.06 9.72
CA ARG A 482 29.81 6.23 8.79
C ARG A 482 30.07 7.00 7.48
N PRO A 483 31.18 6.73 6.77
CA PRO A 483 31.55 7.46 5.56
C PRO A 483 30.43 7.41 4.52
N LEU A 484 30.04 8.61 4.10
CA LEU A 484 28.83 8.93 3.37
C LEU A 484 28.95 8.48 1.90
N TRP A 485 28.33 7.37 1.51
CA TRP A 485 28.01 7.15 0.11
C TRP A 485 26.76 7.95 -0.27
N ARG A 486 26.98 8.97 -1.10
CA ARG A 486 26.03 9.88 -1.78
C ARG A 486 25.14 10.74 -0.87
N ARG A 487 25.51 12.03 -0.77
CA ARG A 487 24.58 13.14 -0.50
C ARG A 487 23.44 13.08 -1.54
N GLY A 488 22.31 12.48 -1.15
CA GLY A 488 21.10 12.44 -1.96
C GLY A 488 19.99 11.73 -1.22
N LYS A 489 19.03 12.50 -0.69
CA LYS A 489 17.69 12.08 -0.23
C LYS A 489 17.63 10.70 0.45
N CYS A 490 18.12 10.60 1.69
CA CYS A 490 17.82 9.43 2.52
C CYS A 490 16.36 9.57 3.01
N SER A 491 15.51 8.58 2.71
CA SER A 491 14.10 8.63 3.07
C SER A 491 13.84 8.05 4.46
N GLN A 492 12.81 8.59 5.11
CA GLN A 492 12.44 8.27 6.50
C GLN A 492 12.10 6.79 6.71
N ALA A 493 11.50 6.19 5.70
CA ALA A 493 11.18 4.78 5.68
C ALA A 493 12.44 3.87 5.57
N VAL A 494 13.62 4.42 5.24
CA VAL A 494 14.92 3.69 5.28
C VAL A 494 15.53 3.70 6.68
N SER A 495 15.25 4.73 7.51
CA SER A 495 15.73 4.77 8.90
C SER A 495 14.97 3.83 9.84
N GLU A 496 13.72 3.48 9.51
CA GLU A 496 12.87 2.62 10.35
C GLU A 496 13.22 1.12 10.24
N ASP A 497 13.89 0.69 9.17
CA ASP A 497 14.36 -0.70 9.00
C ASP A 497 15.70 -0.79 8.24
N LYS A 498 16.79 -1.07 8.98
CA LYS A 498 18.15 -1.21 8.42
C LYS A 498 18.33 -2.44 7.52
N LEU A 499 17.40 -3.40 7.57
CA LEU A 499 17.41 -4.62 6.75
C LEU A 499 16.58 -4.47 5.46
N ASP A 500 16.02 -3.29 5.21
CA ASP A 500 15.15 -3.05 4.08
C ASP A 500 15.91 -2.60 2.81
N ARG A 501 15.43 -3.09 1.66
CA ARG A 501 15.96 -2.80 0.32
C ARG A 501 15.09 -1.81 -0.45
N CYS A 502 13.93 -1.42 0.08
CA CYS A 502 13.07 -0.44 -0.58
C CYS A 502 13.64 0.98 -0.43
N SER A 503 14.15 1.51 -1.54
CA SER A 503 14.78 2.83 -1.66
C SER A 503 13.81 3.98 -1.95
N LYS A 504 12.48 3.75 -1.95
CA LYS A 504 11.50 4.81 -2.24
C LYS A 504 11.66 5.96 -1.24
N ALA A 505 11.77 7.17 -1.79
CA ALA A 505 12.00 8.39 -1.03
C ALA A 505 10.89 9.41 -1.23
N PHE A 506 10.29 9.82 -0.12
CA PHE A 506 9.22 10.81 -0.12
C PHE A 506 9.82 12.23 -0.17
N PRO A 507 9.39 13.07 -1.13
CA PRO A 507 9.75 14.48 -1.14
C PRO A 507 9.26 15.17 0.13
N ARG A 508 10.10 16.01 0.75
CA ARG A 508 9.68 16.88 1.86
C ARG A 508 9.48 18.29 1.32
N HIS A 509 8.33 18.88 1.62
CA HIS A 509 8.11 20.32 1.47
C HIS A 509 8.28 20.98 2.84
N LYS A 510 8.90 22.16 2.91
CA LYS A 510 9.18 22.84 4.19
C LYS A 510 7.91 23.45 4.82
N ASP A 511 7.02 23.97 3.98
CA ASP A 511 5.90 24.82 4.44
C ASP A 511 4.50 24.21 4.28
N LEU A 512 4.37 23.10 3.56
CA LEU A 512 3.10 22.41 3.31
C LEU A 512 3.01 21.13 4.14
N THR A 513 1.78 20.69 4.45
CA THR A 513 1.58 19.31 4.91
C THR A 513 2.16 18.33 3.88
N ALA A 514 2.62 17.16 4.35
CA ALA A 514 3.33 16.19 3.52
C ALA A 514 2.43 15.54 2.46
N GLY A 515 1.11 15.57 2.67
CA GLY A 515 0.14 15.06 1.72
C GLY A 515 -1.18 14.66 2.37
N VAL A 516 -1.94 13.83 1.64
CA VAL A 516 -3.07 13.05 2.15
C VAL A 516 -2.87 11.58 1.82
N PHE A 517 -3.32 10.73 2.71
CA PHE A 517 -3.28 9.30 2.60
C PHE A 517 -4.69 8.82 2.29
N ASN A 518 -4.94 8.27 1.10
CA ASN A 518 -6.27 7.80 0.71
C ASN A 518 -6.36 6.29 0.82
N VAL A 519 -7.54 5.82 1.22
CA VAL A 519 -7.90 4.40 1.19
C VAL A 519 -8.99 4.22 0.13
N VAL A 520 -8.69 3.41 -0.88
CA VAL A 520 -9.53 3.25 -2.09
C VAL A 520 -9.79 1.76 -2.30
N CYS A 521 -11.00 1.38 -2.71
CA CYS A 521 -11.28 0.00 -3.12
C CYS A 521 -10.98 -0.19 -4.63
N PRO A 522 -10.86 -1.44 -5.13
CA PRO A 522 -10.60 -1.68 -6.55
C PRO A 522 -11.64 -1.06 -7.51
N HIS A 523 -12.85 -0.78 -7.04
CA HIS A 523 -13.91 -0.11 -7.83
C HIS A 523 -13.74 1.41 -7.92
N VAL A 524 -12.57 1.96 -7.56
CA VAL A 524 -12.25 3.40 -7.61
C VAL A 524 -13.11 4.25 -6.65
N VAL A 525 -13.72 3.63 -5.64
CA VAL A 525 -14.43 4.32 -4.55
C VAL A 525 -13.44 4.61 -3.42
N THR A 526 -13.33 5.88 -3.03
CA THR A 526 -12.51 6.30 -1.89
C THR A 526 -13.29 6.11 -0.60
N LEU A 527 -12.82 5.23 0.28
CA LEU A 527 -13.45 4.94 1.56
C LEU A 527 -13.17 6.02 2.61
N GLY A 528 -12.06 6.74 2.45
CA GLY A 528 -11.70 7.89 3.26
C GLY A 528 -10.27 8.33 3.05
N PHE A 529 -9.86 9.36 3.79
CA PHE A 529 -8.51 9.88 3.77
C PHE A 529 -8.05 10.43 5.11
N ARG A 530 -6.74 10.49 5.32
CA ARG A 530 -6.09 11.13 6.47
C ARG A 530 -5.02 12.12 5.99
N VAL A 531 -4.98 13.32 6.55
CA VAL A 531 -3.93 14.31 6.23
C VAL A 531 -2.60 13.89 6.89
N MET A 532 -1.53 13.92 6.10
CA MET A 532 -0.18 13.65 6.57
C MET A 532 0.52 14.97 6.92
N PHE A 533 0.74 15.23 8.21
CA PHE A 533 1.47 16.43 8.66
C PHE A 533 2.98 16.32 8.54
N GLU A 534 3.47 15.09 8.47
CA GLU A 534 4.88 14.75 8.31
C GLU A 534 5.05 13.71 7.21
N ALA A 535 6.29 13.51 6.75
CA ALA A 535 6.54 12.57 5.66
C ALA A 535 5.96 11.20 5.98
N GLU A 536 5.27 10.63 4.98
CA GLU A 536 4.49 9.39 5.06
C GLU A 536 5.21 8.32 5.89
N SER A 537 4.57 7.90 6.98
CA SER A 537 5.04 6.82 7.81
C SER A 537 4.24 5.55 7.52
N VAL A 538 4.97 4.44 7.45
CA VAL A 538 4.42 3.09 7.41
C VAL A 538 3.53 2.81 8.63
N ALA A 539 3.81 3.48 9.75
CA ALA A 539 3.02 3.48 10.97
C ALA A 539 1.57 3.91 10.74
N ASP A 540 1.41 5.06 10.08
CA ASP A 540 0.12 5.73 9.94
C ASP A 540 -0.78 4.89 9.04
N ALA A 541 -0.20 4.29 8.00
CA ALA A 541 -0.88 3.34 7.13
C ALA A 541 -1.42 2.12 7.89
N LEU A 542 -0.59 1.49 8.71
CA LEU A 542 -0.98 0.35 9.53
C LEU A 542 -2.06 0.73 10.55
N SER A 543 -1.95 1.92 11.16
CA SER A 543 -2.94 2.43 12.10
C SER A 543 -4.31 2.60 11.43
N VAL A 544 -4.37 3.26 10.27
CA VAL A 544 -5.64 3.43 9.52
C VAL A 544 -6.32 2.10 9.24
N ILE A 545 -5.55 1.07 8.83
CA ILE A 545 -6.10 -0.27 8.54
C ILE A 545 -6.73 -0.87 9.81
N LEU A 546 -6.05 -0.78 10.95
CA LEU A 546 -6.55 -1.33 12.21
C LEU A 546 -7.77 -0.56 12.73
N GLU A 547 -7.75 0.77 12.59
CA GLU A 547 -8.77 1.68 13.11
C GLU A 547 -10.11 1.59 12.37
N ARG A 548 -10.11 1.28 11.07
CA ARG A 548 -11.28 1.49 10.20
C ARG A 548 -12.01 0.23 9.75
N PHE A 549 -11.36 -0.93 9.80
CA PHE A 549 -11.91 -2.16 9.22
C PHE A 549 -12.30 -3.16 10.32
N PRO A 550 -13.59 -3.43 10.55
CA PRO A 550 -14.05 -4.44 11.51
C PRO A 550 -13.36 -5.78 11.27
N LYS A 551 -13.44 -6.25 10.03
CA LYS A 551 -12.68 -7.37 9.48
C LYS A 551 -11.61 -6.81 8.54
N LEU A 552 -10.36 -7.17 8.77
CA LEU A 552 -9.27 -6.63 7.95
C LEU A 552 -9.38 -7.16 6.50
N PRO A 553 -8.99 -6.34 5.51
CA PRO A 553 -8.97 -6.76 4.10
C PRO A 553 -8.04 -7.96 3.90
N LYS A 554 -8.41 -8.87 3.00
CA LYS A 554 -7.58 -10.03 2.64
C LYS A 554 -6.27 -9.57 2.00
N VAL A 555 -6.32 -8.54 1.15
CA VAL A 555 -5.14 -7.97 0.49
C VAL A 555 -5.11 -6.44 0.57
N VAL A 556 -3.96 -5.91 0.96
CA VAL A 556 -3.67 -4.48 0.98
C VAL A 556 -2.59 -4.16 -0.05
N PHE A 557 -2.96 -3.40 -1.08
CA PHE A 557 -2.01 -2.87 -2.06
C PHE A 557 -1.41 -1.56 -1.56
N TYR A 558 -0.08 -1.50 -1.49
CA TYR A 558 0.62 -0.29 -1.06
C TYR A 558 2.05 -0.24 -1.61
N ASP A 559 2.52 0.94 -1.97
CA ASP A 559 3.85 1.16 -2.57
C ASP A 559 5.02 0.70 -1.71
N VAL A 560 4.85 0.73 -0.39
CA VAL A 560 5.83 0.24 0.57
C VAL A 560 5.29 -0.95 1.36
N ALA A 561 4.53 -1.83 0.71
CA ALA A 561 3.99 -3.09 1.24
C ALA A 561 5.01 -3.90 2.07
N CYS A 562 6.22 -4.04 1.55
CA CYS A 562 7.32 -4.73 2.26
C CYS A 562 7.68 -4.12 3.63
N LYS A 563 7.51 -2.80 3.81
CA LYS A 563 7.80 -2.14 5.08
C LYS A 563 6.65 -2.28 6.05
N ILE A 564 5.42 -2.13 5.58
CA ILE A 564 4.22 -2.27 6.43
C ILE A 564 4.07 -3.70 6.94
N ASP A 565 4.35 -4.70 6.10
CA ASP A 565 4.32 -6.11 6.49
C ASP A 565 5.33 -6.42 7.61
N ARG A 566 6.59 -5.99 7.45
CA ARG A 566 7.62 -6.14 8.50
C ARG A 566 7.29 -5.38 9.77
N ASN A 567 6.65 -4.22 9.65
CA ASN A 567 6.21 -3.46 10.81
C ASN A 567 5.10 -4.20 11.56
N ALA A 568 4.12 -4.71 10.82
CA ALA A 568 3.02 -5.49 11.36
C ALA A 568 3.52 -6.78 12.03
N LEU A 569 4.48 -7.49 11.41
CA LEU A 569 5.17 -8.65 12.00
C LEU A 569 5.76 -8.36 13.38
N GLN A 570 6.26 -7.14 13.62
CA GLN A 570 6.93 -6.77 14.87
C GLN A 570 5.98 -6.29 15.97
N ARG A 571 4.70 -5.99 15.65
CA ARG A 571 3.81 -5.26 16.57
C ARG A 571 2.40 -5.80 16.68
N VAL A 572 1.83 -6.32 15.59
CA VAL A 572 0.42 -6.75 15.51
C VAL A 572 0.28 -8.06 14.73
N ARG A 573 1.33 -8.91 14.75
CA ARG A 573 1.40 -10.13 13.93
C ARG A 573 0.22 -11.06 14.14
N THR A 574 -0.21 -11.27 15.37
CA THR A 574 -1.36 -12.14 15.69
C THR A 574 -2.66 -11.63 15.10
N ILE A 575 -2.85 -10.31 14.99
CA ILE A 575 -4.02 -9.71 14.35
C ILE A 575 -3.97 -9.96 12.84
N MET A 576 -2.83 -9.65 12.19
CA MET A 576 -2.66 -9.87 10.75
C MET A 576 -2.81 -11.35 10.36
N SER A 577 -2.21 -12.26 11.15
CA SER A 577 -2.28 -13.70 10.92
C SER A 577 -3.71 -14.22 11.07
N ARG A 578 -4.42 -13.82 12.13
CA ARG A 578 -5.80 -14.24 12.39
C ARG A 578 -6.79 -13.80 11.30
N HIS A 579 -6.62 -12.59 10.77
CA HIS A 579 -7.43 -12.08 9.66
C HIS A 579 -6.96 -12.53 8.28
N GLY A 580 -5.79 -13.19 8.19
CA GLY A 580 -5.24 -13.64 6.92
C GLY A 580 -4.79 -12.50 5.99
N VAL A 581 -4.40 -11.34 6.55
CA VAL A 581 -4.05 -10.14 5.78
C VAL A 581 -2.75 -10.35 5.04
N TRP A 582 -2.76 -10.02 3.75
CA TRP A 582 -1.58 -10.04 2.90
C TRP A 582 -1.27 -8.65 2.33
N PHE A 583 0.01 -8.29 2.31
CA PHE A 583 0.47 -7.00 1.79
C PHE A 583 1.14 -7.19 0.43
N CYS A 584 0.65 -6.48 -0.59
CA CYS A 584 1.19 -6.53 -1.94
C CYS A 584 1.61 -5.14 -2.41
N LEU A 585 2.64 -5.08 -3.24
CA LEU A 585 2.97 -3.88 -3.98
C LEU A 585 1.88 -3.59 -5.02
N GLU A 586 1.65 -2.32 -5.29
CA GLU A 586 0.84 -1.95 -6.44
C GLU A 586 1.55 -2.37 -7.75
N ARG A 587 0.82 -2.91 -8.74
CA ARG A 587 1.40 -3.42 -10.01
C ARG A 587 2.30 -2.41 -10.73
N VAL A 588 1.89 -1.15 -10.78
CA VAL A 588 2.65 -0.10 -11.48
C VAL A 588 3.96 0.22 -10.74
N HIS A 589 3.94 0.16 -9.40
CA HIS A 589 5.09 0.44 -8.56
C HIS A 589 6.02 -0.77 -8.38
N ALA A 590 5.52 -2.00 -8.52
CA ALA A 590 6.28 -3.24 -8.37
C ALA A 590 7.50 -3.31 -9.31
N LYS A 591 7.39 -2.82 -10.55
CA LYS A 591 8.47 -2.84 -11.57
C LYS A 591 9.73 -2.09 -11.13
N GLY A 592 9.61 -1.08 -10.26
CA GLY A 592 10.72 -0.27 -9.76
C GLY A 592 11.33 -0.79 -8.45
N HIS A 593 10.74 -1.80 -7.82
CA HIS A 593 11.17 -2.29 -6.52
C HIS A 593 12.28 -3.35 -6.62
N THR A 594 13.10 -3.42 -5.57
CA THR A 594 14.15 -4.45 -5.43
C THR A 594 13.84 -5.47 -4.33
N CYS A 595 12.59 -5.43 -3.84
CA CYS A 595 12.08 -6.28 -2.78
C CYS A 595 11.93 -7.74 -3.24
N SER A 596 11.48 -8.59 -2.32
CA SER A 596 11.19 -9.99 -2.65
C SER A 596 9.95 -10.06 -3.55
N ALA A 597 9.93 -11.05 -4.45
CA ALA A 597 8.80 -11.34 -5.32
C ALA A 597 7.55 -11.78 -4.53
N ILE A 598 7.69 -12.13 -3.24
CA ILE A 598 6.58 -12.35 -2.31
C ILE A 598 5.63 -11.13 -2.27
N TYR A 599 6.14 -9.92 -2.48
CA TYR A 599 5.30 -8.72 -2.48
C TYR A 599 4.76 -8.36 -3.88
N TYR A 600 5.10 -9.13 -4.92
CA TYR A 600 4.63 -8.82 -6.27
C TYR A 600 3.25 -9.42 -6.51
N PRO A 601 2.26 -8.60 -6.92
CA PRO A 601 0.90 -9.06 -7.13
C PRO A 601 0.82 -10.15 -8.22
N ASP A 602 1.67 -10.06 -9.25
CA ASP A 602 1.69 -11.01 -10.37
C ASP A 602 2.23 -12.39 -9.96
N GLU A 603 2.84 -12.49 -8.78
CA GLU A 603 3.34 -13.75 -8.22
C GLU A 603 2.32 -14.45 -7.33
N SER A 604 1.09 -13.94 -7.18
CA SER A 604 -0.02 -14.67 -6.56
C SER A 604 -1.33 -14.34 -7.27
N LEU A 605 -1.41 -14.75 -8.53
CA LEU A 605 -2.62 -14.58 -9.33
C LEU A 605 -3.82 -15.33 -8.72
N ALA A 606 -3.59 -16.35 -7.90
CA ALA A 606 -4.67 -17.02 -7.16
C ALA A 606 -5.52 -16.06 -6.31
N VAL A 607 -4.93 -14.95 -5.84
CA VAL A 607 -5.63 -13.96 -5.01
C VAL A 607 -5.77 -12.60 -5.69
N THR A 608 -4.84 -12.23 -6.59
CA THR A 608 -4.81 -10.88 -7.20
C THR A 608 -5.39 -10.83 -8.62
N ASN A 609 -5.69 -11.98 -9.25
CA ASN A 609 -6.19 -12.00 -10.62
C ASN A 609 -7.54 -11.27 -10.73
N GLY A 610 -7.70 -10.49 -11.79
CA GLY A 610 -8.90 -9.67 -12.01
C GLY A 610 -9.06 -8.45 -11.09
N VAL A 611 -8.15 -8.22 -10.13
CA VAL A 611 -8.24 -7.07 -9.22
C VAL A 611 -7.55 -5.84 -9.84
N PRO A 612 -8.27 -4.74 -10.11
CA PRO A 612 -7.66 -3.51 -10.63
C PRO A 612 -6.89 -2.77 -9.53
N THR A 613 -5.57 -2.99 -9.46
CA THR A 613 -4.70 -2.33 -8.48
C THR A 613 -4.45 -0.85 -8.77
N GLN A 614 -4.79 -0.37 -9.99
CA GLN A 614 -4.59 1.01 -10.45
C GLN A 614 -5.68 1.98 -9.95
N ALA A 615 -6.60 1.52 -9.10
CA ALA A 615 -7.72 2.34 -8.63
C ALA A 615 -7.26 3.65 -7.95
N ALA A 616 -6.16 3.60 -7.19
CA ALA A 616 -5.56 4.78 -6.59
C ALA A 616 -4.98 5.75 -7.63
N GLU A 617 -4.36 5.26 -8.70
CA GLU A 617 -3.82 6.10 -9.78
C GLU A 617 -4.93 6.83 -10.57
N VAL A 618 -6.05 6.17 -10.81
CA VAL A 618 -7.23 6.81 -11.41
C VAL A 618 -7.71 7.96 -10.52
N GLN A 619 -7.81 7.69 -9.21
CA GLN A 619 -8.19 8.70 -8.21
C GLN A 619 -7.16 9.85 -8.14
N HIS A 620 -5.87 9.54 -8.23
CA HIS A 620 -4.77 10.48 -8.21
C HIS A 620 -4.82 11.44 -9.41
N SER A 621 -5.02 10.90 -10.62
CA SER A 621 -5.07 11.68 -11.86
C SER A 621 -6.13 12.79 -11.84
N VAL A 622 -7.27 12.53 -11.18
CA VAL A 622 -8.33 13.51 -10.98
C VAL A 622 -7.94 14.49 -9.88
N SER A 623 -7.39 13.99 -8.77
CA SER A 623 -7.10 14.81 -7.60
C SER A 623 -5.95 15.80 -7.81
N VAL A 624 -4.95 15.45 -8.62
CA VAL A 624 -3.77 16.28 -8.85
C VAL A 624 -4.12 17.63 -9.45
N LYS A 625 -5.22 17.72 -10.22
CA LYS A 625 -5.72 18.96 -10.84
C LYS A 625 -6.15 20.01 -9.80
N PHE A 626 -6.53 19.57 -8.61
CA PHE A 626 -6.97 20.45 -7.53
C PHE A 626 -5.82 20.89 -6.60
N ARG A 627 -4.61 20.35 -6.79
CA ARG A 627 -3.43 20.66 -5.95
C ARG A 627 -3.17 22.15 -5.82
N GLY A 628 -3.23 22.87 -6.95
CA GLY A 628 -2.96 24.31 -6.99
C GLY A 628 -3.95 25.12 -6.16
N HIS A 629 -5.24 24.79 -6.21
CA HIS A 629 -6.24 25.53 -5.44
C HIS A 629 -6.23 25.16 -3.95
N LEU A 630 -6.01 23.89 -3.61
CA LEU A 630 -6.08 23.38 -2.24
C LEU A 630 -4.93 23.90 -1.37
N ALA A 631 -3.75 24.11 -1.98
CA ALA A 631 -2.53 24.52 -1.26
C ALA A 631 -2.64 25.85 -0.51
N TYR A 632 -3.46 26.78 -1.01
CA TYR A 632 -3.61 28.12 -0.45
C TYR A 632 -4.82 28.27 0.48
N MET A 633 -5.59 27.21 0.71
CA MET A 633 -6.76 27.22 1.58
C MET A 633 -6.39 27.19 3.06
N SER A 634 -7.30 27.68 3.90
CA SER A 634 -7.21 27.41 5.35
C SER A 634 -7.40 25.92 5.62
N PRO A 635 -6.88 25.37 6.74
CA PRO A 635 -7.00 23.95 7.06
C PRO A 635 -8.46 23.44 7.06
N ALA A 636 -9.39 24.21 7.64
CA ALA A 636 -10.81 23.86 7.64
C ALA A 636 -11.42 23.88 6.22
N SER A 637 -11.05 24.89 5.41
CA SER A 637 -11.50 24.97 4.02
C SER A 637 -10.97 23.81 3.20
N PHE A 638 -9.71 23.43 3.40
CA PHE A 638 -9.10 22.26 2.76
C PHE A 638 -9.91 20.98 3.05
N MET A 639 -10.26 20.73 4.32
CA MET A 639 -11.04 19.55 4.70
C MET A 639 -12.40 19.53 4.00
N VAL A 640 -13.14 20.64 4.04
CA VAL A 640 -14.45 20.78 3.36
C VAL A 640 -14.33 20.48 1.86
N HIS A 641 -13.36 21.08 1.18
CA HIS A 641 -13.19 20.92 -0.27
C HIS A 641 -12.73 19.52 -0.63
N ARG A 642 -11.84 18.92 0.16
CA ARG A 642 -11.37 17.55 -0.09
C ARG A 642 -12.50 16.53 0.11
N ILE A 643 -13.34 16.71 1.14
CA ILE A 643 -14.51 15.86 1.37
C ILE A 643 -15.51 16.00 0.21
N ALA A 644 -15.83 17.22 -0.20
CA ALA A 644 -16.73 17.47 -1.33
C ALA A 644 -16.19 16.87 -2.64
N GLN A 645 -14.91 17.08 -2.93
CA GLN A 645 -14.23 16.52 -4.09
C GLN A 645 -14.37 14.98 -4.14
N LEU A 646 -14.03 14.30 -3.05
CA LEU A 646 -14.11 12.84 -2.98
C LEU A 646 -15.55 12.34 -3.05
N ALA A 647 -16.50 13.07 -2.46
CA ALA A 647 -17.92 12.73 -2.53
C ALA A 647 -18.45 12.75 -3.98
N PHE A 648 -18.13 13.79 -4.77
CA PHE A 648 -18.52 13.85 -6.19
C PHE A 648 -17.84 12.76 -7.03
N MET A 649 -16.56 12.48 -6.76
CA MET A 649 -15.84 11.38 -7.41
C MET A 649 -16.47 10.02 -7.09
N ASN A 650 -16.79 9.77 -5.82
CA ASN A 650 -17.42 8.53 -5.39
C ASN A 650 -18.84 8.39 -5.93
N LEU A 651 -19.60 9.48 -6.02
CA LEU A 651 -20.93 9.47 -6.63
C LEU A 651 -20.85 9.05 -8.11
N SER A 652 -19.86 9.60 -8.85
CA SER A 652 -19.60 9.22 -10.23
C SER A 652 -19.15 7.76 -10.37
N ALA A 653 -18.27 7.30 -9.47
CA ALA A 653 -17.83 5.91 -9.45
C ALA A 653 -19.01 4.96 -9.13
N ALA A 654 -19.82 5.29 -8.13
CA ALA A 654 -21.01 4.54 -7.76
C ALA A 654 -22.03 4.43 -8.89
N TYR A 655 -22.24 5.52 -9.64
CA TYR A 655 -23.10 5.50 -10.83
C TYR A 655 -22.55 4.51 -11.87
N LYS A 656 -21.25 4.53 -12.16
CA LYS A 656 -20.63 3.59 -13.13
C LYS A 656 -20.71 2.11 -12.73
N LEU A 657 -20.93 1.83 -11.45
CA LEU A 657 -21.14 0.47 -10.94
C LEU A 657 -22.60 0.04 -11.00
N HIS A 658 -23.53 0.96 -11.33
CA HIS A 658 -24.94 0.65 -11.48
C HIS A 658 -25.17 -0.20 -12.75
N PRO A 659 -26.03 -1.24 -12.70
CA PRO A 659 -26.28 -2.12 -13.85
C PRO A 659 -26.74 -1.37 -15.10
N ASP A 660 -27.59 -0.35 -14.93
CA ASP A 660 -28.18 0.42 -16.05
C ASP A 660 -27.33 1.62 -16.47
N ALA A 661 -26.10 1.78 -15.94
CA ALA A 661 -25.27 2.92 -16.27
C ALA A 661 -24.71 2.83 -17.69
N LYS A 662 -24.84 3.92 -18.43
CA LYS A 662 -24.19 4.10 -19.74
C LYS A 662 -22.67 4.26 -19.57
N ALA A 663 -21.92 3.88 -20.61
CA ALA A 663 -20.46 4.02 -20.65
C ALA A 663 -20.01 5.50 -20.61
N GLU A 664 -20.78 6.38 -21.26
CA GLU A 664 -20.64 7.83 -21.16
C GLU A 664 -21.53 8.36 -20.04
N ASN A 665 -20.98 9.25 -19.21
CA ASN A 665 -21.66 9.76 -18.02
C ASN A 665 -21.55 11.28 -17.85
N GLU A 666 -21.24 12.00 -18.94
CA GLU A 666 -21.05 13.46 -18.92
C GLU A 666 -22.38 14.24 -18.96
N ASP A 667 -23.43 13.64 -19.52
CA ASP A 667 -24.79 14.18 -19.64
C ASP A 667 -25.73 13.77 -18.48
N VAL A 668 -25.26 12.87 -17.62
CA VAL A 668 -26.09 12.24 -16.57
C VAL A 668 -26.27 13.19 -15.38
N ARG A 669 -27.54 13.43 -15.01
CA ARG A 669 -27.89 14.13 -13.78
C ARG A 669 -27.78 13.20 -12.56
N LEU A 670 -26.61 13.20 -11.93
CA LEU A 670 -26.32 12.36 -10.75
C LEU A 670 -27.21 12.62 -9.52
N ASN A 671 -27.95 13.74 -9.48
CA ASN A 671 -28.88 14.05 -8.39
C ASN A 671 -29.99 13.00 -8.28
N GLU A 672 -30.52 12.52 -9.40
CA GLU A 672 -31.58 11.52 -9.40
C GLU A 672 -31.08 10.21 -8.82
N PHE A 673 -29.90 9.76 -9.27
CA PHE A 673 -29.21 8.60 -8.72
C PHE A 673 -28.93 8.74 -7.21
N TYR A 674 -28.45 9.92 -6.78
CA TYR A 674 -28.13 10.17 -5.37
C TYR A 674 -29.35 10.09 -4.46
N PHE A 675 -30.49 10.66 -4.85
CA PHE A 675 -31.65 10.65 -3.97
C PHE A 675 -32.54 9.40 -4.12
N ASN A 676 -32.70 8.90 -5.35
CA ASN A 676 -33.65 7.82 -5.63
C ASN A 676 -32.99 6.44 -5.46
N TYR A 677 -31.77 6.26 -5.98
CA TYR A 677 -31.12 4.94 -5.97
C TYR A 677 -30.34 4.69 -4.68
N ARG A 678 -29.57 5.69 -4.21
CA ARG A 678 -28.88 5.60 -2.91
C ARG A 678 -29.82 5.84 -1.71
N ASN A 679 -31.08 6.22 -1.97
CA ASN A 679 -32.10 6.54 -0.96
C ASN A 679 -31.63 7.58 0.07
N THR A 680 -30.71 8.46 -0.33
CA THR A 680 -30.17 9.49 0.57
C THR A 680 -31.25 10.50 0.91
N LYS A 681 -31.35 10.90 2.18
CA LYS A 681 -32.33 11.89 2.63
C LYS A 681 -31.73 13.28 2.71
N CYS A 682 -32.52 14.29 2.35
CA CYS A 682 -32.15 15.68 2.52
C CYS A 682 -32.04 16.01 4.02
N GLN A 683 -30.83 16.42 4.46
CA GLN A 683 -30.53 16.76 5.85
C GLN A 683 -31.01 18.16 6.25
N ARG A 684 -31.48 18.97 5.30
CA ARG A 684 -31.93 20.34 5.56
C ARG A 684 -33.25 20.31 6.33
N THR A 685 -33.26 20.94 7.51
CA THR A 685 -34.47 21.18 8.31
C THR A 685 -35.49 21.96 7.48
N SER A 686 -36.76 21.57 7.49
CA SER A 686 -37.86 22.22 6.73
C SER A 686 -37.69 22.28 5.20
N CYS A 687 -36.97 21.33 4.59
CA CYS A 687 -36.84 21.30 3.13
C CYS A 687 -38.10 20.71 2.48
N ALA A 688 -38.74 21.46 1.58
CA ALA A 688 -39.92 20.98 0.84
C ALA A 688 -39.62 19.97 -0.29
N CYS A 689 -38.39 19.45 -0.39
CA CYS A 689 -38.06 18.45 -1.42
C CYS A 689 -38.67 17.09 -1.08
N LYS A 690 -39.05 16.31 -2.10
CA LYS A 690 -39.62 14.95 -1.96
C LYS A 690 -38.77 14.01 -1.09
N ASN A 691 -37.46 14.26 -1.01
CA ASN A 691 -36.50 13.44 -0.28
C ASN A 691 -36.19 13.97 1.13
N SER A 692 -37.01 14.88 1.68
CA SER A 692 -36.83 15.41 3.02
C SER A 692 -37.12 14.36 4.11
N LYS A 693 -36.51 14.54 5.28
CA LYS A 693 -36.80 13.67 6.44
C LYS A 693 -38.26 13.76 6.90
N GLU A 694 -38.91 14.91 6.70
CA GLU A 694 -40.31 15.15 7.06
C GLU A 694 -41.28 14.46 6.09
N SER A 695 -41.06 14.61 4.77
CA SER A 695 -41.85 13.92 3.74
C SER A 695 -41.73 12.39 3.82
N ALA A 696 -40.57 11.86 4.25
CA ALA A 696 -40.38 10.43 4.49
C ALA A 696 -41.16 9.92 5.72
N LYS A 697 -41.26 10.72 6.79
CA LYS A 697 -42.10 10.41 7.96
C LYS A 697 -43.59 10.41 7.57
N GLU A 698 -44.00 11.36 6.74
CA GLU A 698 -45.38 11.45 6.25
C GLU A 698 -45.75 10.27 5.34
N LEU A 699 -44.86 9.87 4.42
CA LEU A 699 -45.02 8.66 3.59
C LEU A 699 -45.05 7.37 4.40
N SER A 700 -44.25 7.26 5.47
CA SER A 700 -44.27 6.09 6.35
C SER A 700 -45.48 6.07 7.29
N LEU A 701 -45.97 7.22 7.73
CA LEU A 701 -47.26 7.36 8.44
C LEU A 701 -48.45 7.02 7.53
N GLN A 702 -48.42 7.42 6.26
CA GLN A 702 -49.44 7.07 5.26
C GLN A 702 -49.41 5.57 4.91
N ALA A 703 -48.22 4.96 4.80
CA ALA A 703 -48.09 3.51 4.59
C ALA A 703 -48.59 2.69 5.81
N MET A 704 -48.38 3.19 7.03
CA MET A 704 -48.92 2.60 8.27
C MET A 704 -50.44 2.79 8.40
N ALA A 705 -50.99 3.92 7.90
CA ALA A 705 -52.42 4.18 7.87
C ALA A 705 -53.17 3.37 6.78
N GLY A 706 -52.50 3.03 5.67
CA GLY A 706 -53.05 2.20 4.60
C GLY A 706 -53.08 0.69 4.89
N GLY A 707 -52.44 0.23 5.98
CA GLY A 707 -52.38 -1.19 6.37
C GLY A 707 -53.50 -1.65 7.32
N ALA A 708 -54.43 -0.78 7.72
CA ALA A 708 -55.42 -1.05 8.77
C ALA A 708 -56.83 -1.45 8.29
N LEU A 709 -56.98 -1.93 7.05
CA LEU A 709 -58.26 -2.46 6.55
C LEU A 709 -58.07 -3.78 5.81
N THR A 710 -57.73 -4.85 6.54
CA THR A 710 -58.15 -6.23 6.20
C THR A 710 -58.03 -7.14 7.43
N LYS A 711 -59.18 -7.41 8.08
CA LYS A 711 -59.65 -8.74 8.53
C LYS A 711 -60.63 -8.62 9.71
N GLY A 712 -61.78 -9.26 9.52
CA GLY A 712 -62.75 -9.62 10.55
C GLY A 712 -63.81 -10.49 9.90
N ASP A 713 -63.54 -11.79 9.83
CA ASP A 713 -64.49 -12.82 9.39
C ASP A 713 -65.41 -13.27 10.55
N ASN A 714 -66.53 -13.89 10.15
CA ASN A 714 -67.48 -14.78 10.88
C ASN A 714 -68.66 -14.13 11.64
N GLU A 715 -69.88 -14.67 11.67
CA GLU A 715 -70.68 -15.67 10.93
C GLU A 715 -72.12 -15.52 11.48
N GLU A 716 -73.16 -15.71 10.66
CA GLU A 716 -74.43 -16.45 10.95
C GLU A 716 -75.70 -15.93 10.22
N GLU A 717 -76.31 -16.90 9.52
CA GLU A 717 -77.72 -17.18 9.23
C GLU A 717 -78.67 -16.15 8.56
N GLY A 718 -79.35 -16.60 7.49
CA GLY A 718 -80.67 -16.10 7.13
C GLY A 718 -81.01 -15.95 5.64
N MET A 719 -81.28 -17.07 4.97
CA MET A 719 -82.42 -17.27 4.04
C MET A 719 -82.68 -16.29 2.86
N GLY A 720 -82.55 -16.80 1.62
CA GLY A 720 -83.52 -16.53 0.55
C GLY A 720 -83.02 -15.88 -0.76
N GLY A 721 -82.99 -16.67 -1.85
CA GLY A 721 -83.53 -16.22 -3.14
C GLY A 721 -82.60 -15.85 -4.32
N ARG A 722 -82.43 -16.82 -5.23
CA ARG A 722 -82.67 -16.71 -6.70
C ARG A 722 -81.61 -16.09 -7.66
N GLN A 723 -80.98 -17.01 -8.42
CA GLN A 723 -80.64 -17.04 -9.88
C GLN A 723 -79.89 -15.88 -10.59
N GLN A 724 -78.72 -16.21 -11.17
CA GLN A 724 -78.34 -16.23 -12.62
C GLN A 724 -76.79 -16.09 -12.75
N VAL A 725 -76.02 -17.17 -13.00
CA VAL A 725 -75.46 -17.64 -14.29
C VAL A 725 -74.69 -16.59 -15.12
N GLY A 726 -73.37 -16.80 -15.31
CA GLY A 726 -72.56 -16.07 -16.30
C GLY A 726 -71.02 -16.20 -16.25
N ASN A 727 -70.49 -17.42 -16.42
CA ASN A 727 -69.21 -17.89 -17.02
C ASN A 727 -67.98 -16.98 -17.35
N LEU A 728 -66.78 -17.54 -17.01
CA LEU A 728 -65.50 -17.72 -17.77
C LEU A 728 -64.65 -16.47 -18.15
N ALA A 729 -63.31 -16.41 -18.15
CA ALA A 729 -62.14 -17.32 -18.03
C ALA A 729 -60.89 -16.46 -17.66
N ASP A 730 -60.02 -16.82 -16.70
CA ASP A 730 -58.79 -17.67 -16.76
C ASP A 730 -57.48 -16.97 -17.21
N GLY A 731 -56.39 -17.24 -16.46
CA GLY A 731 -55.00 -17.21 -16.96
C GLY A 731 -54.00 -16.18 -16.40
N GLY A 732 -53.42 -16.42 -15.23
CA GLY A 732 -52.11 -15.86 -14.81
C GLY A 732 -50.95 -16.83 -15.08
N VAL A 733 -49.68 -16.36 -15.01
CA VAL A 733 -48.45 -17.11 -14.58
C VAL A 733 -47.21 -16.18 -14.56
N GLU A 734 -46.42 -16.27 -13.46
CA GLU A 734 -45.06 -15.71 -13.24
C GLU A 734 -43.95 -16.42 -14.05
N PRO A 735 -42.76 -15.80 -14.26
CA PRO A 735 -41.57 -16.53 -14.73
C PRO A 735 -40.51 -16.80 -13.64
N VAL A 736 -40.02 -18.04 -13.71
CA VAL A 736 -39.03 -18.73 -12.88
C VAL A 736 -37.57 -18.42 -13.31
N ARG A 737 -36.65 -18.43 -12.34
CA ARG A 737 -35.17 -18.38 -12.48
C ARG A 737 -34.61 -19.52 -13.35
N ARG A 738 -33.62 -19.24 -14.20
CA ARG A 738 -32.75 -20.27 -14.83
C ARG A 738 -31.27 -20.02 -14.58
N THR A 739 -30.60 -21.07 -14.11
CA THR A 739 -29.16 -21.29 -13.98
C THR A 739 -28.54 -21.68 -15.34
N GLY A 740 -27.23 -21.44 -15.47
CA GLY A 740 -26.50 -21.48 -16.74
C GLY A 740 -25.99 -22.85 -17.22
N GLN A 741 -25.43 -22.84 -18.43
CA GLN A 741 -24.61 -23.92 -19.00
C GLN A 741 -23.54 -23.37 -19.95
N ALA A 742 -22.42 -24.08 -19.97
CA ALA A 742 -21.14 -23.79 -20.62
C ALA A 742 -21.18 -23.84 -22.16
N ARG A 743 -20.21 -23.17 -22.80
CA ARG A 743 -19.92 -23.29 -24.23
C ARG A 743 -18.53 -23.88 -24.45
N GLU A 744 -18.50 -25.12 -24.93
CA GLU A 744 -17.43 -25.63 -25.81
C GLU A 744 -17.80 -25.30 -27.26
N GLY A 745 -16.80 -25.02 -28.11
CA GLY A 745 -17.01 -24.74 -29.52
C GLY A 745 -15.73 -24.93 -30.32
N ALA A 746 -15.63 -26.10 -30.94
CA ALA A 746 -14.54 -26.51 -31.81
C ALA A 746 -14.67 -25.93 -33.23
N ILE A 747 -13.50 -25.57 -33.76
CA ILE A 747 -12.98 -25.62 -35.14
C ILE A 747 -13.95 -26.16 -36.21
N SER A 748 -14.17 -25.38 -37.27
CA SER A 748 -14.52 -25.92 -38.60
C SER A 748 -13.66 -25.29 -39.70
N SER A 749 -13.11 -26.18 -40.51
CA SER A 749 -12.36 -25.97 -41.74
C SER A 749 -13.28 -25.78 -42.94
N GLY A 750 -12.95 -24.87 -43.86
CA GLY A 750 -13.59 -24.80 -45.17
C GLY A 750 -12.68 -24.14 -46.21
N ARG A 751 -12.22 -24.94 -47.17
CA ARG A 751 -11.39 -24.57 -48.32
C ARG A 751 -12.11 -23.56 -49.25
N ARG A 752 -11.40 -22.50 -49.65
CA ARG A 752 -10.90 -22.27 -51.02
C ARG A 752 -9.77 -21.25 -50.97
#